data_AF-A0A836KEX6-F1
#
_entry.id   AF-A0A836KEX6-F1
#
_cell.length_a   1.000
_cell.length_b   1.000
_cell.length_c   1.000
_cell.angle_alpha   90.00
_cell.angle_beta   90.00
_cell.angle_gamma   90.00
#
_symmetry.space_group_name_H-M   'P 1'
#
loop_
_entity.id
_entity.type
_entity.pdbx_description
1 polymer ?
#
loop_
_entity_poly.entity_id
_entity_poly.type
_entity_poly.pdbx_seq_one_letter_code
_entity_poly.pdbx_strand_id
1 'polypeptide(L)'
;MCGKLCFSIIVICLAESAVLGNPLSCHSDNRSFYLYTGTKTPYSYIYNNTGGTMTLTNCEPTQVWMLIRHGTRYPSESIIAQILNLTHIRDYIITNNVFETCASRYEKMDLKNWKPYPELVPGKGKYLAIQGEKDLASLAERIRAKLPMLFDWNVTKSFKFRSTATQRTIASMRSFVERAFNISSKKILPMINDTSLHMIELMHIQQNITVQHIPLLKEASSNTSIKFEIVPIVNDTLLKLYDNCTSWKSRGINKEVKAFINGPEMAKVLADVSQRLGLLNIKDIFLFYDACRFERTLHLNKPSPWCYVFTDDEMRVLEYEEDLFYYYNSGPGEQINSQLGCYLIRDMVDHFTKLEVNGDEPKGVFYFTHSQMMTLFLTAMGVAQNPVPLTATNFRDMDYRNWRISQLVPFAANFAAVFHRCNSSDAAFKVTFYLNENPLTIEGCKNGVCDWVQLKKKLGAIAANCNMEKKLAIFHCIMSALLVLLIASFLASPSVHVLARDVDFCFADEDNPYLNMATKTAYHFVHGGKTRFQTLPNCRPVQIWMLATHGTRCPSIQEIDKIVSLTELKEQILQNHEERKEGHMCNRDLDNLRRWRPDEYLSPQRAEVLTPQGVEDMKLLARRLQSNFPELLQPNFHNITAANYKFRTTEAHNSMTSFMEGLFGSTTAVLPEESSLNDTFLTAYKTCGVWKNEENEGSFENMERSRFDAGPEFQNLLRNVSRRIGFLYNISADRIDAMYDACRYQKAWSVTELSPWCAVFSKEELRILEYREDLDYYYKAGYGRDINTRLGCPLLHDMMRHFWNVARDEMSGEPAGIFYFSDIISLQNLLTTMGINEDQTRLTAYNYKEMARRQWRTSIISSFAANLIAVFYKCHDVKDRNKVIFYLGERPIRYDGCQVGLCDWELLKSKFGEVASNCKLDICWKTNAATSSFPNSIAILLVCFIVLVRLGYQQL
;
A
#
# COMPACT_ATOMS: atom_id res chain seq x y z
N MET A 1 56.95 41.74 -9.59
CA MET A 1 56.40 40.44 -9.16
C MET A 1 56.11 40.34 -7.65
N CYS A 2 56.23 41.38 -6.83
CA CYS A 2 55.80 41.34 -5.41
C CYS A 2 54.34 41.77 -5.14
N GLY A 3 53.68 42.51 -6.04
CA GLY A 3 52.35 43.07 -5.78
C GLY A 3 51.17 42.09 -5.91
N LYS A 4 51.33 40.99 -6.65
CA LYS A 4 50.25 39.99 -6.85
C LYS A 4 50.26 38.85 -5.82
N LEU A 5 51.36 38.66 -5.09
CA LEU A 5 51.44 37.65 -4.02
C LEU A 5 50.83 38.16 -2.71
N CYS A 6 50.97 39.46 -2.41
CA CYS A 6 50.36 40.05 -1.20
C CYS A 6 48.84 40.09 -1.24
N PHE A 7 48.21 40.25 -2.41
CA PHE A 7 46.74 40.29 -2.50
C PHE A 7 46.12 38.90 -2.30
N SER A 8 46.76 37.84 -2.77
CA SER A 8 46.30 36.46 -2.52
C SER A 8 46.53 36.03 -1.06
N ILE A 9 47.60 36.49 -0.41
CA ILE A 9 47.86 36.19 1.01
C ILE A 9 46.93 36.99 1.92
N ILE A 10 46.60 38.25 1.60
CA ILE A 10 45.64 39.05 2.40
C ILE A 10 44.20 38.53 2.24
N VAL A 11 43.81 38.01 1.07
CA VAL A 11 42.48 37.38 0.89
C VAL A 11 42.41 36.01 1.59
N ILE A 12 43.51 35.27 1.68
CA ILE A 12 43.58 34.02 2.46
C ILE A 12 43.63 34.29 3.96
N CYS A 13 44.38 35.30 4.42
CA CYS A 13 44.40 35.70 5.83
C CYS A 13 43.10 36.37 6.29
N LEU A 14 42.37 37.08 5.41
CA LEU A 14 41.03 37.60 5.72
C LEU A 14 39.94 36.51 5.64
N ALA A 15 40.16 35.43 4.89
CA ALA A 15 39.30 34.25 4.91
C ALA A 15 39.51 33.40 6.18
N GLU A 16 40.73 33.32 6.72
CA GLU A 16 40.99 32.69 8.02
C GLU A 16 40.57 33.58 9.21
N SER A 17 40.53 34.91 9.04
CA SER A 17 40.06 35.85 10.08
C SER A 17 38.53 35.97 10.16
N ALA A 18 37.79 35.43 9.19
CA ALA A 18 36.31 35.42 9.20
C ALA A 18 35.72 34.12 9.78
N VAL A 19 36.56 33.16 10.22
CA VAL A 19 36.15 31.93 10.93
C VAL A 19 36.30 32.09 12.45
N LEU A 20 36.28 33.32 12.95
CA LEU A 20 35.98 33.63 14.35
C LEU A 20 34.59 34.26 14.45
N GLY A 21 33.60 33.56 13.89
CA GLY A 21 32.22 33.75 14.31
C GLY A 21 32.09 33.23 15.74
N ASN A 22 31.57 34.05 16.65
CA ASN A 22 31.15 33.62 17.99
C ASN A 22 30.44 32.25 17.92
N PRO A 23 30.59 31.38 18.93
CA PRO A 23 29.90 30.09 18.94
C PRO A 23 28.42 30.32 18.67
N LEU A 24 27.93 29.80 17.53
CA LEU A 24 26.52 29.81 17.19
C LEU A 24 25.79 29.05 18.29
N SER A 25 25.12 29.78 19.17
CA SER A 25 24.35 29.20 20.26
C SER A 25 23.30 28.25 19.69
N CYS A 26 23.24 27.03 20.22
CA CYS A 26 22.28 26.03 19.75
C CYS A 26 20.84 26.30 20.25
N HIS A 27 20.65 27.19 21.23
CA HIS A 27 19.34 27.73 21.64
C HIS A 27 19.46 29.14 22.26
N SER A 28 18.38 29.92 22.28
CA SER A 28 18.29 31.07 23.19
C SER A 28 18.19 30.57 24.63
N ASP A 29 18.71 31.30 25.63
CA ASP A 29 18.63 30.95 27.07
C ASP A 29 17.20 30.71 27.59
N ASN A 30 16.19 30.97 26.76
CA ASN A 30 14.80 30.67 27.02
C ASN A 30 14.41 29.29 26.47
N ARG A 31 14.10 28.33 27.34
CA ARG A 31 13.68 26.93 27.05
C ARG A 31 12.35 26.79 26.28
N SER A 32 11.95 27.80 25.50
CA SER A 32 10.74 27.76 24.69
C SER A 32 11.03 27.00 23.40
N PHE A 33 10.55 25.76 23.31
CA PHE A 33 10.64 24.96 22.09
C PHE A 33 9.71 25.49 21.00
N TYR A 34 10.18 25.56 19.75
CA TYR A 34 9.29 25.83 18.61
C TYR A 34 8.12 24.84 18.58
N LEU A 35 6.87 25.33 18.71
CA LEU A 35 5.70 24.47 18.94
C LEU A 35 5.17 23.78 17.67
N TYR A 36 5.36 24.40 16.51
CA TYR A 36 4.63 24.08 15.29
C TYR A 36 5.53 23.35 14.29
N THR A 37 5.18 22.14 13.88
CA THR A 37 6.04 21.27 13.04
C THR A 37 5.28 20.73 11.84
N GLY A 38 4.60 21.63 11.14
CA GLY A 38 3.74 21.31 9.99
C GLY A 38 2.60 20.36 10.37
N THR A 39 2.25 19.41 9.50
CA THR A 39 1.11 18.49 9.75
C THR A 39 1.35 17.47 10.87
N LYS A 40 2.55 17.46 11.47
CA LYS A 40 2.90 16.62 12.62
C LYS A 40 2.83 17.38 13.95
N THR A 41 2.27 18.59 13.93
CA THR A 41 1.96 19.35 15.14
C THR A 41 0.96 18.59 16.01
N PRO A 42 1.23 18.42 17.31
CA PRO A 42 0.29 17.81 18.23
C PRO A 42 -0.99 18.65 18.38
N TYR A 43 -2.14 17.99 18.42
CA TYR A 43 -3.43 18.68 18.48
C TYR A 43 -3.57 19.56 19.73
N SER A 44 -2.98 19.14 20.85
CA SER A 44 -2.99 19.87 22.12
C SER A 44 -2.37 21.26 22.09
N TYR A 45 -1.58 21.57 21.08
CA TYR A 45 -1.00 22.90 20.92
C TYR A 45 -1.89 23.84 20.10
N ILE A 46 -2.90 23.30 19.42
CA ILE A 46 -3.76 24.06 18.50
C ILE A 46 -5.16 24.28 19.06
N TYR A 47 -5.75 23.28 19.72
CA TYR A 47 -7.06 23.50 20.32
C TYR A 47 -6.89 24.42 21.53
N ASN A 48 -7.63 25.52 21.54
CA ASN A 48 -7.73 26.36 22.73
C ASN A 48 -8.86 25.78 23.57
N ASN A 49 -8.61 25.47 24.85
CA ASN A 49 -9.63 24.94 25.76
C ASN A 49 -10.63 26.04 26.19
N THR A 50 -11.01 26.93 25.27
CA THR A 50 -12.04 27.94 25.49
C THR A 50 -13.33 27.19 25.75
N GLY A 51 -13.79 27.21 27.00
CA GLY A 51 -15.06 26.63 27.46
C GLY A 51 -16.30 27.34 26.90
N GLY A 52 -16.21 27.96 25.71
CA GLY A 52 -17.34 28.53 25.00
C GLY A 52 -18.22 27.43 24.43
N THR A 53 -19.54 27.58 24.56
CA THR A 53 -20.50 26.69 23.93
C THR A 53 -20.45 26.86 22.40
N MET A 54 -20.80 25.81 21.65
CA MET A 54 -21.01 25.89 20.20
C MET A 54 -22.48 26.24 19.87
N THR A 55 -23.19 26.82 20.83
CA THR A 55 -24.60 27.19 20.75
C THR A 55 -24.76 28.70 20.51
N LEU A 56 -25.89 29.10 19.95
CA LEU A 56 -26.24 30.51 19.79
C LEU A 56 -27.38 30.88 20.74
N THR A 57 -27.33 32.10 21.28
CA THR A 57 -28.44 32.65 22.07
C THR A 57 -29.70 32.73 21.20
N ASN A 58 -30.85 32.29 21.74
CA ASN A 58 -32.15 32.24 21.05
C ASN A 58 -32.18 31.32 19.82
N CYS A 59 -31.27 30.35 19.73
CA CYS A 59 -31.31 29.30 18.72
C CYS A 59 -31.04 27.92 19.30
N GLU A 60 -31.61 26.91 18.67
CA GLU A 60 -31.40 25.49 18.96
C GLU A 60 -30.51 24.85 17.88
N PRO A 61 -29.41 24.18 18.25
CA PRO A 61 -28.62 23.42 17.29
C PRO A 61 -29.39 22.18 16.83
N THR A 62 -29.52 21.98 15.52
CA THR A 62 -30.28 20.85 14.95
C THR A 62 -29.40 19.76 14.35
N GLN A 63 -28.19 20.10 13.88
CA GLN A 63 -27.19 19.14 13.39
C GLN A 63 -25.78 19.68 13.57
N VAL A 64 -24.83 18.79 13.85
CA VAL A 64 -23.40 19.04 13.71
C VAL A 64 -22.83 18.21 12.56
N TRP A 65 -22.17 18.87 11.61
CA TRP A 65 -21.44 18.25 10.52
C TRP A 65 -19.94 18.44 10.78
N MET A 66 -19.15 17.36 10.78
CA MET A 66 -17.71 17.44 11.06
C MET A 66 -16.88 16.66 10.05
N LEU A 67 -15.77 17.28 9.64
CA LEU A 67 -14.68 16.64 8.93
C LEU A 67 -13.46 16.57 9.86
N ILE A 68 -13.01 15.36 10.16
CA ILE A 68 -12.02 15.07 11.19
C ILE A 68 -10.84 14.33 10.55
N ARG A 69 -9.64 14.86 10.71
CA ARG A 69 -8.40 14.14 10.38
C ARG A 69 -8.13 13.10 11.46
N HIS A 70 -7.57 11.95 11.06
CA HIS A 70 -7.08 10.97 12.04
C HIS A 70 -6.14 11.59 13.09
N GLY A 71 -6.10 10.96 14.26
CA GLY A 71 -5.26 11.40 15.37
C GLY A 71 -3.77 11.15 15.13
N THR A 72 -2.99 11.40 16.18
CA THR A 72 -1.56 11.09 16.21
C THR A 72 -1.30 9.65 15.80
N ARG A 73 -0.38 9.46 14.85
CA ARG A 73 0.01 8.14 14.32
C ARG A 73 1.51 7.93 14.44
N TYR A 74 1.93 6.68 14.40
CA TYR A 74 3.35 6.33 14.20
C TYR A 74 3.83 6.79 12.80
N PRO A 75 5.15 6.97 12.60
CA PRO A 75 5.73 7.29 11.29
C PRO A 75 5.46 6.20 10.24
N SER A 76 5.83 6.42 8.98
CA SER A 76 5.81 5.34 7.98
C SER A 76 6.86 4.27 8.32
N GLU A 77 6.71 3.05 7.79
CA GLU A 77 7.69 1.97 8.02
C GLU A 77 9.13 2.39 7.69
N SER A 78 9.31 3.09 6.56
CA SER A 78 10.62 3.62 6.18
C SER A 78 11.20 4.60 7.20
N ILE A 79 10.39 5.54 7.71
CA ILE A 79 10.85 6.51 8.71
C ILE A 79 11.09 5.84 10.07
N ILE A 80 10.29 4.84 10.46
CA ILE A 80 10.55 4.04 11.67
C ILE A 80 11.94 3.39 11.55
N ALA A 81 12.22 2.71 10.44
CA ALA A 81 13.51 2.06 10.22
C ALA A 81 14.68 3.06 10.26
N GLN A 82 14.52 4.24 9.66
CA GLN A 82 15.53 5.29 9.69
C GLN A 82 15.75 5.87 11.10
N ILE A 83 14.68 6.10 11.88
CA ILE A 83 14.78 6.56 13.27
C ILE A 83 15.48 5.50 14.14
N LEU A 84 15.21 4.22 13.94
CA LEU A 84 15.91 3.14 14.66
C LEU A 84 17.42 3.15 14.37
N ASN A 85 17.81 3.56 13.16
CA ASN A 85 19.20 3.68 12.74
C ASN A 85 19.90 4.97 13.25
N LEU A 86 19.15 5.95 13.79
CA LEU A 86 19.73 7.18 14.34
C LEU A 86 20.63 6.94 15.56
N THR A 87 20.57 5.75 16.17
CA THR A 87 21.50 5.34 17.24
C THR A 87 22.96 5.42 16.81
N HIS A 88 23.26 5.04 15.56
CA HIS A 88 24.60 5.14 15.00
C HIS A 88 25.05 6.60 14.85
N ILE A 89 24.15 7.47 14.41
CA ILE A 89 24.43 8.91 14.27
C ILE A 89 24.62 9.56 15.65
N ARG A 90 23.76 9.22 16.62
CA ARG A 90 23.91 9.64 18.01
C ARG A 90 25.29 9.26 18.55
N ASP A 91 25.71 8.00 18.37
CA ASP A 91 26.99 7.51 18.88
C ASP A 91 28.17 8.22 18.21
N TYR A 92 28.09 8.45 16.89
CA TYR A 92 29.07 9.25 16.17
C TYR A 92 29.20 10.68 16.73
N ILE A 93 28.07 11.36 16.99
CA ILE A 93 28.05 12.72 17.55
C ILE A 93 28.70 12.74 18.94
N ILE A 94 28.43 11.73 19.77
CA ILE A 94 28.98 11.61 21.13
C ILE A 94 30.48 11.31 21.09
N THR A 95 30.92 10.35 20.28
CA THR A 95 32.32 9.90 20.24
C THR A 95 33.25 10.96 19.68
N ASN A 96 32.81 11.75 18.70
CA ASN A 96 33.65 12.78 18.08
C ASN A 96 33.55 14.14 18.78
N ASN A 97 32.91 14.22 19.96
CA ASN A 97 32.74 15.47 20.72
C ASN A 97 32.12 16.62 19.88
N VAL A 98 31.35 16.30 18.84
CA VAL A 98 30.88 17.31 17.86
C VAL A 98 29.93 18.32 18.52
N PHE A 99 29.23 17.88 19.57
CA PHE A 99 28.35 18.69 20.41
C PHE A 99 29.10 19.61 21.41
N GLU A 100 30.44 19.56 21.52
CA GLU A 100 31.17 20.25 22.61
C GLU A 100 31.02 21.77 22.60
N THR A 101 30.91 22.40 21.42
CA THR A 101 31.04 23.86 21.25
C THR A 101 29.75 24.67 21.39
N CYS A 102 28.56 24.06 21.25
CA CYS A 102 27.29 24.83 21.22
C CYS A 102 26.18 24.34 22.17
N ALA A 103 26.25 23.11 22.68
CA ALA A 103 25.15 22.50 23.43
C ALA A 103 25.38 22.49 24.95
N SER A 104 24.31 22.70 25.69
CA SER A 104 24.27 22.67 27.15
C SER A 104 24.60 21.28 27.69
N ARG A 105 25.03 21.22 28.96
CA ARG A 105 25.28 19.96 29.68
C ARG A 105 24.05 19.03 29.67
N TYR A 106 22.85 19.59 29.68
CA TYR A 106 21.60 18.83 29.70
C TYR A 106 21.28 18.22 28.35
N GLU A 107 21.39 18.97 27.24
CA GLU A 107 21.13 18.47 25.89
C GLU A 107 22.10 17.35 25.50
N LYS A 108 23.37 17.50 25.90
CA LYS A 108 24.38 16.44 25.76
C LYS A 108 23.97 15.17 26.50
N MET A 109 23.43 15.31 27.70
CA MET A 109 22.99 14.18 28.52
C MET A 109 21.71 13.54 27.98
N ASP A 110 20.77 14.34 27.48
CA ASP A 110 19.55 13.86 26.82
C ASP A 110 19.90 13.07 25.55
N LEU A 111 20.78 13.59 24.69
CA LEU A 111 21.23 12.88 23.48
C LEU A 111 21.99 11.60 23.84
N LYS A 112 22.87 11.63 24.85
CA LYS A 112 23.60 10.44 25.33
C LYS A 112 22.68 9.34 25.86
N ASN A 113 21.63 9.72 26.55
CA ASN A 113 20.67 8.79 27.12
C ASN A 113 19.54 8.42 26.14
N TRP A 114 19.46 9.11 25.00
CA TRP A 114 18.41 8.90 24.03
C TRP A 114 18.45 7.47 23.48
N LYS A 115 17.28 6.85 23.40
CA LYS A 115 17.04 5.63 22.65
C LYS A 115 15.71 5.81 21.90
N PRO A 116 15.57 5.24 20.69
CA PRO A 116 14.28 5.20 20.03
C PRO A 116 13.22 4.63 20.97
N TYR A 117 12.03 5.23 20.96
CA TYR A 117 10.94 4.76 21.79
C TYR A 117 10.58 3.31 21.46
N PRO A 118 10.39 2.42 22.46
CA PRO A 118 10.08 1.00 22.22
C PRO A 118 8.80 0.75 21.42
N GLU A 119 7.93 1.76 21.29
CA GLU A 119 6.70 1.68 20.52
C GLU A 119 6.92 1.85 19.00
N LEU A 120 8.08 2.40 18.59
CA LEU A 120 8.50 2.54 17.19
C LEU A 120 9.01 1.21 16.65
N VAL A 121 8.08 0.27 16.45
CA VAL A 121 8.38 -1.08 15.94
C VAL A 121 7.98 -1.24 14.48
N PRO A 122 8.76 -1.96 13.67
CA PRO A 122 8.35 -2.37 12.34
C PRO A 122 7.00 -3.11 12.38
N GLY A 123 6.12 -2.80 11.43
CA GLY A 123 4.76 -3.35 11.35
C GLY A 123 3.68 -2.52 12.05
N LYS A 124 4.03 -1.35 12.62
CA LYS A 124 3.08 -0.32 13.11
C LYS A 124 3.06 0.94 12.25
N GLY A 125 3.69 0.91 11.08
CA GLY A 125 3.82 2.05 10.19
C GLY A 125 2.48 2.69 9.85
N LYS A 126 2.37 3.99 10.09
CA LYS A 126 1.18 4.82 9.87
C LYS A 126 -0.05 4.41 10.71
N TYR A 127 0.06 3.50 11.67
CA TYR A 127 -1.07 3.13 12.54
C TYR A 127 -1.35 4.25 13.54
N LEU A 128 -2.61 4.38 13.97
CA LEU A 128 -2.97 5.28 15.07
C LEU A 128 -2.16 4.90 16.30
N ALA A 129 -1.53 5.89 16.92
CA ALA A 129 -0.83 5.70 18.18
C ALA A 129 -1.82 5.86 19.34
N ILE A 130 -1.43 5.39 20.52
CA ILE A 130 -2.22 5.55 21.75
C ILE A 130 -2.55 7.04 22.01
N GLN A 131 -1.60 7.94 21.71
CA GLN A 131 -1.84 9.37 21.82
C GLN A 131 -2.94 9.83 20.85
N GLY A 132 -3.02 9.26 19.65
CA GLY A 132 -4.08 9.58 18.69
C GLY A 132 -5.46 9.14 19.16
N GLU A 133 -5.56 7.99 19.83
CA GLU A 133 -6.81 7.57 20.47
C GLU A 133 -7.26 8.57 21.54
N LYS A 134 -6.33 9.05 22.37
CA LYS A 134 -6.58 10.09 23.38
C LYS A 134 -7.00 11.41 22.74
N ASP A 135 -6.35 11.82 21.65
CA ASP A 135 -6.67 13.05 20.93
C ASP A 135 -8.15 13.05 20.50
N LEU A 136 -8.62 11.95 19.92
CA LEU A 136 -10.00 11.82 19.41
C LEU A 136 -11.03 11.59 20.51
N ALA A 137 -10.68 10.80 21.54
CA ALA A 137 -11.55 10.61 22.69
C ALA A 137 -11.80 11.95 23.40
N SER A 138 -10.74 12.73 23.63
CA SER A 138 -10.82 14.03 24.27
C SER A 138 -11.56 15.06 23.42
N LEU A 139 -11.35 15.06 22.10
CA LEU A 139 -12.14 15.87 21.16
C LEU A 139 -13.64 15.54 21.27
N ALA A 140 -14.01 14.26 21.28
CA ALA A 140 -15.40 13.83 21.38
C ALA A 140 -16.09 14.31 22.66
N GLU A 141 -15.39 14.26 23.81
CA GLU A 141 -15.92 14.80 25.07
C GLU A 141 -16.21 16.29 24.97
N ARG A 142 -15.29 17.06 24.40
CA ARG A 142 -15.47 18.51 24.25
C ARG A 142 -16.60 18.84 23.30
N ILE A 143 -16.71 18.15 22.16
CA ILE A 143 -17.83 18.35 21.23
C ILE A 143 -19.16 18.04 21.90
N ARG A 144 -19.25 16.94 22.66
CA ARG A 144 -20.45 16.61 23.44
C ARG A 144 -20.78 17.69 24.47
N ALA A 145 -19.79 18.16 25.23
CA ALA A 145 -19.97 19.18 26.23
C ALA A 145 -20.39 20.54 25.63
N LYS A 146 -19.89 20.86 24.43
CA LYS A 146 -20.20 22.11 23.71
C LYS A 146 -21.57 22.08 23.01
N LEU A 147 -22.13 20.89 22.75
CA LEU A 147 -23.41 20.68 22.04
C LEU A 147 -24.34 19.70 22.78
N PRO A 148 -24.65 19.94 24.08
CA PRO A 148 -25.38 18.96 24.90
C PRO A 148 -26.76 18.59 24.33
N MET A 149 -27.47 19.55 23.73
CA MET A 149 -28.78 19.34 23.11
C MET A 149 -28.76 18.31 21.98
N LEU A 150 -27.68 18.26 21.19
CA LEU A 150 -27.55 17.28 20.11
C LEU A 150 -27.32 15.88 20.64
N PHE A 151 -26.65 15.74 21.79
CA PHE A 151 -26.35 14.44 22.37
C PHE A 151 -27.38 13.97 23.41
N ASP A 152 -28.32 14.81 23.86
CA ASP A 152 -29.40 14.47 24.82
C ASP A 152 -30.05 13.08 24.56
N TRP A 153 -30.07 12.24 25.59
CA TRP A 153 -30.38 10.80 25.57
C TRP A 153 -31.90 10.55 25.66
N ASN A 154 -32.66 11.55 26.12
CA ASN A 154 -34.10 11.47 26.32
C ASN A 154 -34.91 11.53 25.01
N VAL A 155 -34.26 11.78 23.87
CA VAL A 155 -34.92 11.98 22.56
C VAL A 155 -34.38 10.97 21.55
N THR A 156 -35.26 10.50 20.65
CA THR A 156 -34.90 9.64 19.52
C THR A 156 -34.03 10.40 18.51
N LYS A 157 -32.84 9.89 18.20
CA LYS A 157 -31.87 10.57 17.32
C LYS A 157 -31.16 9.60 16.38
N SER A 158 -30.70 10.10 15.24
CA SER A 158 -29.82 9.36 14.33
C SER A 158 -28.47 10.06 14.18
N PHE A 159 -27.39 9.28 14.06
CA PHE A 159 -26.03 9.78 13.83
C PHE A 159 -25.36 9.00 12.69
N LYS A 160 -24.56 9.69 11.87
CA LYS A 160 -23.80 9.10 10.76
C LYS A 160 -22.29 9.30 10.99
N PHE A 161 -21.54 8.21 10.91
CA PHE A 161 -20.09 8.17 10.98
C PHE A 161 -19.57 7.51 9.71
N ARG A 162 -18.65 8.17 8.99
CA ARG A 162 -17.99 7.59 7.82
C ARG A 162 -16.49 7.78 7.90
N SER A 163 -15.72 6.75 7.56
CA SER A 163 -14.26 6.82 7.50
C SER A 163 -13.71 6.26 6.20
N THR A 164 -12.55 6.75 5.79
CA THR A 164 -11.75 6.05 4.77
C THR A 164 -11.30 4.68 5.30
N ALA A 165 -11.08 3.72 4.41
CA ALA A 165 -10.59 2.38 4.76
C ALA A 165 -9.10 2.32 5.13
N THR A 166 -8.66 3.07 6.15
CA THR A 166 -7.29 2.93 6.69
C THR A 166 -7.34 2.70 8.19
N GLN A 167 -6.35 1.96 8.72
CA GLN A 167 -6.28 1.63 10.15
C GLN A 167 -6.48 2.88 11.03
N ARG A 168 -5.74 3.95 10.74
CA ARG A 168 -5.72 5.17 11.56
C ARG A 168 -7.03 5.95 11.56
N THR A 169 -7.77 6.01 10.45
CA THR A 169 -9.03 6.76 10.35
C THR A 169 -10.19 6.01 10.98
N ILE A 170 -10.26 4.70 10.79
CA ILE A 170 -11.27 3.86 11.43
C ILE A 170 -11.02 3.80 12.95
N ALA A 171 -9.78 3.63 13.41
CA ALA A 171 -9.46 3.67 14.84
C ALA A 171 -9.78 5.03 15.46
N SER A 172 -9.52 6.13 14.74
CA SER A 172 -9.89 7.49 15.17
C SER A 172 -11.41 7.64 15.33
N MET A 173 -12.18 7.14 14.35
CA MET A 173 -13.64 7.10 14.40
C MET A 173 -14.14 6.32 15.61
N ARG A 174 -13.54 5.16 15.88
CA ARG A 174 -13.87 4.32 17.03
C ARG A 174 -13.66 5.07 18.35
N SER A 175 -12.47 5.62 18.59
CA SER A 175 -12.14 6.34 19.83
C SER A 175 -13.06 7.55 20.05
N PHE A 176 -13.40 8.27 18.97
CA PHE A 176 -14.34 9.38 19.04
C PHE A 176 -15.74 8.92 19.46
N VAL A 177 -16.28 7.88 18.82
CA VAL A 177 -17.63 7.36 19.08
C VAL A 177 -17.75 6.80 20.50
N GLU A 178 -16.78 5.99 20.93
CA GLU A 178 -16.75 5.42 22.27
C GLU A 178 -16.91 6.49 23.34
N ARG A 179 -16.17 7.60 23.19
CA ARG A 179 -16.19 8.67 24.17
C ARG A 179 -17.35 9.63 24.03
N ALA A 180 -17.78 9.92 22.80
CA ALA A 180 -18.99 10.72 22.53
C ALA A 180 -20.23 10.10 23.17
N PHE A 181 -20.42 8.78 23.05
CA PHE A 181 -21.64 8.11 23.53
C PHE A 181 -21.45 7.35 24.85
N ASN A 182 -20.24 7.36 25.42
CA ASN A 182 -19.88 6.60 26.63
C ASN A 182 -20.21 5.09 26.52
N ILE A 183 -19.93 4.50 25.35
CA ILE A 183 -20.20 3.09 25.06
C ILE A 183 -18.87 2.32 25.03
N SER A 184 -18.85 1.12 25.60
CA SER A 184 -17.67 0.24 25.58
C SER A 184 -17.35 -0.25 24.17
N SER A 185 -16.06 -0.24 23.82
CA SER A 185 -15.47 -0.81 22.59
C SER A 185 -15.99 -2.22 22.26
N LYS A 186 -16.13 -3.08 23.28
CA LYS A 186 -16.63 -4.47 23.15
C LYS A 186 -18.08 -4.57 22.69
N LYS A 187 -18.88 -3.52 22.90
CA LYS A 187 -20.32 -3.48 22.60
C LYS A 187 -20.67 -2.66 21.38
N ILE A 188 -19.82 -1.70 20.99
CA ILE A 188 -19.95 -1.04 19.70
C ILE A 188 -19.68 -2.06 18.59
N LEU A 189 -18.70 -2.97 18.73
CA LEU A 189 -18.27 -3.76 17.56
C LEU A 189 -17.42 -5.03 17.83
N PRO A 190 -18.03 -6.22 17.69
CA PRO A 190 -17.31 -7.47 17.40
C PRO A 190 -16.78 -7.55 15.95
N MET A 191 -17.27 -6.71 15.02
CA MET A 191 -17.05 -6.82 13.56
C MET A 191 -15.92 -5.93 12.97
N ILE A 192 -15.39 -4.96 13.71
CA ILE A 192 -14.21 -4.16 13.32
C ILE A 192 -13.16 -4.37 14.41
N ASN A 193 -12.63 -5.58 14.53
CA ASN A 193 -11.36 -5.79 15.22
C ASN A 193 -10.21 -5.28 14.33
N ASP A 194 -9.02 -4.98 14.87
CA ASP A 194 -7.83 -4.60 14.08
C ASP A 194 -7.58 -5.57 12.91
N THR A 195 -8.07 -6.80 13.10
CA THR A 195 -8.07 -7.87 12.14
C THR A 195 -8.92 -7.58 10.88
N SER A 196 -10.14 -7.11 11.07
CA SER A 196 -11.07 -6.74 9.99
C SER A 196 -10.72 -5.40 9.34
N LEU A 197 -10.06 -4.49 10.07
CA LEU A 197 -9.55 -3.22 9.50
C LEU A 197 -8.56 -3.45 8.36
N HIS A 198 -7.60 -4.37 8.55
CA HIS A 198 -6.61 -4.73 7.53
C HIS A 198 -7.26 -5.43 6.32
N MET A 199 -8.31 -6.21 6.57
CA MET A 199 -9.12 -6.86 5.52
C MET A 199 -9.87 -5.87 4.64
N ILE A 200 -10.49 -4.84 5.24
CA ILE A 200 -11.23 -3.81 4.51
C ILE A 200 -10.29 -2.98 3.60
N GLU A 201 -9.08 -2.69 4.06
CA GLU A 201 -8.03 -2.00 3.28
C GLU A 201 -7.55 -2.87 2.09
N LEU A 202 -7.34 -4.18 2.30
CA LEU A 202 -6.80 -5.10 1.29
C LEU A 202 -7.84 -5.66 0.29
N MET A 203 -9.11 -5.81 0.69
CA MET A 203 -10.16 -6.44 -0.13
C MET A 203 -11.07 -5.44 -0.85
N HIS A 204 -10.90 -4.14 -0.61
CA HIS A 204 -11.75 -3.09 -1.18
C HIS A 204 -13.25 -3.30 -0.92
N ILE A 205 -13.62 -3.76 0.27
CA ILE A 205 -15.02 -4.01 0.65
C ILE A 205 -15.57 -2.77 1.37
N GLN A 206 -16.67 -2.21 0.85
CA GLN A 206 -17.43 -1.19 1.59
C GLN A 206 -18.24 -1.86 2.70
N GLN A 207 -18.16 -1.33 3.92
CA GLN A 207 -18.96 -1.81 5.05
C GLN A 207 -19.92 -0.73 5.54
N ASN A 208 -21.19 -1.11 5.69
CA ASN A 208 -22.24 -0.28 6.26
C ASN A 208 -22.83 -1.00 7.47
N ILE A 209 -22.78 -0.38 8.65
CA ILE A 209 -23.27 -0.97 9.90
C ILE A 209 -24.27 0.01 10.51
N THR A 210 -25.46 -0.46 10.88
CA THR A 210 -26.43 0.35 11.61
C THR A 210 -26.67 -0.29 12.96
N VAL A 211 -26.41 0.45 14.03
CA VAL A 211 -26.67 0.03 15.41
C VAL A 211 -27.98 0.67 15.86
N GLN A 212 -28.95 -0.17 16.22
CA GLN A 212 -30.24 0.20 16.79
C GLN A 212 -30.32 -0.40 18.20
N HIS A 213 -31.03 0.27 19.13
CA HIS A 213 -31.16 -0.15 20.54
C HIS A 213 -29.81 -0.36 21.25
N ILE A 214 -29.20 0.70 21.82
CA ILE A 214 -27.96 0.59 22.59
C ILE A 214 -28.31 0.17 24.04
N PRO A 215 -28.17 -1.11 24.45
CA PRO A 215 -28.76 -1.63 25.69
C PRO A 215 -28.03 -1.17 26.96
N LEU A 216 -26.99 -0.36 26.83
CA LEU A 216 -26.15 0.14 27.92
C LEU A 216 -26.53 1.51 28.43
N LEU A 217 -27.35 2.25 27.70
CA LEU A 217 -27.84 3.56 28.13
C LEU A 217 -29.15 3.31 28.86
N LYS A 218 -29.09 3.06 30.18
CA LYS A 218 -30.28 2.85 31.04
C LYS A 218 -31.30 4.01 30.98
N GLU A 219 -30.92 5.14 30.38
CA GLU A 219 -31.71 6.37 30.24
C GLU A 219 -31.97 6.79 28.78
N ALA A 220 -31.50 6.04 27.76
CA ALA A 220 -31.76 6.43 26.37
C ALA A 220 -33.13 5.94 25.89
N SER A 221 -33.87 6.81 25.17
CA SER A 221 -35.10 6.39 24.48
C SER A 221 -34.81 5.19 23.56
N SER A 222 -35.77 4.28 23.43
CA SER A 222 -35.60 3.03 22.70
C SER A 222 -35.14 3.22 21.24
N ASN A 223 -35.27 4.37 20.60
CA ASN A 223 -35.16 4.49 19.14
C ASN A 223 -33.90 5.19 18.58
N THR A 224 -32.85 5.46 19.38
CA THR A 224 -31.61 6.08 18.86
C THR A 224 -30.83 5.13 17.93
N SER A 225 -30.39 5.63 16.76
CA SER A 225 -29.65 4.87 15.75
C SER A 225 -28.28 5.49 15.40
N ILE A 226 -27.25 4.66 15.22
CA ILE A 226 -25.93 5.09 14.79
C ILE A 226 -25.53 4.30 13.54
N LYS A 227 -25.26 5.01 12.44
CA LYS A 227 -24.82 4.43 11.17
C LYS A 227 -23.33 4.65 10.97
N PHE A 228 -22.61 3.57 10.69
CA PHE A 228 -21.19 3.57 10.32
C PHE A 228 -21.03 3.19 8.86
N GLU A 229 -20.12 3.86 8.17
CA GLU A 229 -19.78 3.62 6.77
C GLU A 229 -18.25 3.64 6.59
N ILE A 230 -17.67 2.52 6.20
CA ILE A 230 -16.24 2.42 5.87
C ILE A 230 -16.11 2.23 4.37
N VAL A 231 -15.47 3.19 3.70
CA VAL A 231 -15.39 3.19 2.23
C VAL A 231 -13.94 2.97 1.77
N PRO A 232 -13.68 1.94 0.94
CA PRO A 232 -12.37 1.68 0.36
C PRO A 232 -12.04 2.71 -0.73
N ILE A 233 -10.74 3.00 -0.90
CA ILE A 233 -10.24 4.05 -1.80
C ILE A 233 -10.85 3.95 -3.21
N VAL A 234 -10.92 2.74 -3.77
CA VAL A 234 -11.44 2.51 -5.14
C VAL A 234 -12.91 2.94 -5.31
N ASN A 235 -13.70 2.93 -4.23
CA ASN A 235 -15.11 3.29 -4.24
C ASN A 235 -15.38 4.65 -3.57
N ASP A 236 -14.35 5.29 -3.01
CA ASP A 236 -14.53 6.49 -2.20
C ASP A 236 -14.58 7.75 -3.07
N THR A 237 -15.81 8.17 -3.38
CA THR A 237 -16.12 9.36 -4.17
C THR A 237 -16.20 10.65 -3.34
N LEU A 238 -15.93 10.60 -2.02
CA LEU A 238 -16.09 11.76 -1.13
C LEU A 238 -14.84 12.07 -0.30
N LEU A 239 -14.30 11.10 0.45
CA LEU A 239 -13.19 11.36 1.40
C LEU A 239 -11.81 11.05 0.82
N LYS A 240 -11.77 10.28 -0.28
CA LYS A 240 -10.56 9.82 -0.97
C LYS A 240 -10.61 9.98 -2.49
N LEU A 241 -11.52 10.81 -3.00
CA LEU A 241 -11.76 10.97 -4.43
C LEU A 241 -10.52 11.45 -5.22
N TYR A 242 -9.64 12.20 -4.58
CA TYR A 242 -8.38 12.65 -5.17
C TYR A 242 -7.43 11.48 -5.51
N ASP A 243 -7.54 10.35 -4.80
CA ASP A 243 -6.78 9.15 -5.13
C ASP A 243 -7.30 8.45 -6.40
N ASN A 244 -8.52 8.76 -6.87
CA ASN A 244 -9.02 8.24 -8.14
C ASN A 244 -8.84 9.26 -9.29
N CYS A 245 -8.29 10.44 -9.00
CA CYS A 245 -8.07 11.50 -9.98
C CYS A 245 -6.66 11.40 -10.59
N THR A 246 -6.55 10.85 -11.80
CA THR A 246 -5.26 10.68 -12.51
C THR A 246 -4.52 12.00 -12.68
N SER A 247 -5.21 13.07 -13.10
CA SER A 247 -4.62 14.40 -13.30
C SER A 247 -4.09 15.02 -12.01
N TRP A 248 -4.67 14.68 -10.85
CA TRP A 248 -4.16 15.12 -9.56
C TRP A 248 -2.92 14.31 -9.16
N LYS A 249 -2.97 12.98 -9.34
CA LYS A 249 -1.90 12.01 -9.00
C LYS A 249 -0.65 12.13 -9.86
N SER A 250 -0.78 12.49 -11.13
CA SER A 250 0.36 12.61 -12.06
C SER A 250 1.21 13.85 -11.80
N ARG A 251 0.81 14.71 -10.86
CA ARG A 251 1.56 15.92 -10.50
C ARG A 251 2.65 15.53 -9.52
N GLY A 252 3.90 15.58 -9.99
CA GLY A 252 5.07 15.44 -9.12
C GLY A 252 5.21 16.63 -8.16
N ILE A 253 6.35 16.68 -7.48
CA ILE A 253 6.68 17.80 -6.58
C ILE A 253 6.72 19.11 -7.39
N ASN A 254 5.99 20.12 -6.91
CA ASN A 254 5.89 21.42 -7.56
C ASN A 254 7.26 22.13 -7.63
N LYS A 255 7.47 22.90 -8.69
CA LYS A 255 8.71 23.66 -8.94
C LYS A 255 9.10 24.60 -7.79
N GLU A 256 8.12 25.21 -7.11
CA GLU A 256 8.36 26.13 -5.98
C GLU A 256 8.93 25.38 -4.77
N VAL A 257 8.42 24.19 -4.48
CA VAL A 257 8.93 23.34 -3.39
C VAL A 257 10.38 22.93 -3.70
N LYS A 258 10.64 22.47 -4.93
CA LYS A 258 12.01 22.12 -5.36
C LYS A 258 12.94 23.32 -5.31
N ALA A 259 12.48 24.50 -5.73
CA ALA A 259 13.27 25.72 -5.72
C ALA A 259 13.57 26.16 -4.27
N PHE A 260 12.63 26.00 -3.33
CA PHE A 260 12.85 26.33 -1.92
C PHE A 260 13.84 25.38 -1.25
N ILE A 261 13.70 24.05 -1.47
CA ILE A 261 14.63 23.05 -0.93
C ILE A 261 16.06 23.27 -1.44
N ASN A 262 16.21 23.71 -2.70
CA ASN A 262 17.51 24.06 -3.27
C ASN A 262 17.87 25.55 -3.09
N GLY A 263 17.08 26.29 -2.32
CA GLY A 263 17.17 27.73 -2.14
C GLY A 263 18.10 28.14 -1.00
N PRO A 264 18.36 29.46 -0.86
CA PRO A 264 19.32 29.98 0.11
C PRO A 264 18.90 29.73 1.57
N GLU A 265 17.61 29.70 1.87
CA GLU A 265 17.09 29.42 3.21
C GLU A 265 17.47 27.99 3.65
N MET A 266 17.18 26.99 2.82
CA MET A 266 17.48 25.59 3.14
C MET A 266 18.99 25.30 3.08
N ALA A 267 19.72 25.94 2.15
CA ALA A 267 21.17 25.86 2.09
C ALA A 267 21.81 26.38 3.39
N LYS A 268 21.24 27.44 3.97
CA LYS A 268 21.68 27.97 5.28
C LYS A 268 21.38 26.98 6.41
N VAL A 269 20.18 26.40 6.48
CA VAL A 269 19.85 25.35 7.46
C VAL A 269 20.85 24.19 7.36
N LEU A 270 21.17 23.76 6.13
CA LEU A 270 22.16 22.72 5.89
C LEU A 270 23.54 23.12 6.40
N ALA A 271 24.05 24.28 6.00
CA ALA A 271 25.36 24.76 6.44
C ALA A 271 25.46 24.86 7.97
N ASP A 272 24.46 25.46 8.62
CA ASP A 272 24.46 25.71 10.06
C ASP A 272 24.38 24.38 10.85
N VAL A 273 23.49 23.46 10.45
CA VAL A 273 23.37 22.14 11.09
C VAL A 273 24.60 21.27 10.81
N SER A 274 25.15 21.32 9.59
CA SER A 274 26.38 20.62 9.24
C SER A 274 27.57 21.12 10.04
N GLN A 275 27.68 22.43 10.26
CA GLN A 275 28.71 23.02 11.11
C GLN A 275 28.58 22.55 12.57
N ARG A 276 27.34 22.40 13.07
CA ARG A 276 27.07 21.92 14.44
C ARG A 276 27.32 20.43 14.64
N LEU A 277 27.02 19.59 13.64
CA LEU A 277 26.97 18.13 13.79
C LEU A 277 28.03 17.37 12.99
N GLY A 278 28.79 18.03 12.10
CA GLY A 278 29.81 17.38 11.27
C GLY A 278 29.24 16.47 10.17
N LEU A 279 27.98 16.67 9.76
CA LEU A 279 27.26 15.81 8.79
C LEU A 279 26.71 16.66 7.63
N LEU A 280 26.88 16.23 6.37
CA LEU A 280 26.71 17.09 5.17
C LEU A 280 25.51 16.79 4.26
N ASN A 281 24.49 16.05 4.72
CA ASN A 281 23.39 15.63 3.84
C ASN A 281 22.02 16.17 4.31
N ILE A 282 21.28 16.76 3.36
CA ILE A 282 19.92 17.29 3.56
C ILE A 282 18.91 16.22 4.00
N LYS A 283 19.12 14.94 3.66
CA LYS A 283 18.24 13.86 4.12
C LYS A 283 18.33 13.65 5.63
N ASP A 284 19.52 13.80 6.21
CA ASP A 284 19.72 13.63 7.64
C ASP A 284 18.99 14.75 8.39
N ILE A 285 18.97 15.97 7.84
CA ILE A 285 18.17 17.10 8.35
C ILE A 285 16.68 16.75 8.38
N PHE A 286 16.11 16.28 7.27
CA PHE A 286 14.71 15.88 7.25
C PHE A 286 14.42 14.72 8.20
N LEU A 287 15.36 13.78 8.37
CA LEU A 287 15.24 12.68 9.32
C LEU A 287 15.28 13.14 10.78
N PHE A 288 16.17 14.06 11.14
CA PHE A 288 16.22 14.65 12.49
C PHE A 288 14.93 15.44 12.77
N TYR A 289 14.45 16.18 11.78
CA TYR A 289 13.17 16.91 11.88
C TYR A 289 12.00 15.94 12.06
N ASP A 290 11.98 14.82 11.32
CA ASP A 290 10.99 13.75 11.48
C ASP A 290 11.06 13.09 12.87
N ALA A 291 12.25 12.72 13.34
CA ALA A 291 12.45 12.17 14.67
C ALA A 291 11.92 13.14 15.75
N CYS A 292 12.33 14.41 15.68
CA CYS A 292 11.87 15.47 16.57
C CYS A 292 10.34 15.55 16.63
N ARG A 293 9.67 15.74 15.48
CA ARG A 293 8.23 15.99 15.45
C ARG A 293 7.41 14.75 15.80
N PHE A 294 7.86 13.55 15.41
CA PHE A 294 7.15 12.32 15.76
C PHE A 294 7.28 11.97 17.23
N GLU A 295 8.47 12.09 17.82
CA GLU A 295 8.65 11.83 19.26
C GLU A 295 7.82 12.80 20.11
N ARG A 296 7.77 14.08 19.74
CA ARG A 296 6.96 15.09 20.43
C ARG A 296 5.47 14.83 20.38
N THR A 297 4.96 14.36 19.23
CA THR A 297 3.53 14.05 19.15
C THR A 297 3.18 12.75 19.86
N LEU A 298 4.09 11.78 19.94
CA LEU A 298 3.85 10.52 20.67
C LEU A 298 3.95 10.73 22.19
N HIS A 299 4.82 11.63 22.63
CA HIS A 299 5.10 11.90 24.04
C HIS A 299 5.16 13.42 24.33
N LEU A 300 4.01 14.06 24.47
CA LEU A 300 3.85 15.52 24.65
C LEU A 300 4.71 16.14 25.77
N ASN A 301 4.99 15.39 26.82
CA ASN A 301 5.70 15.85 28.02
C ASN A 301 7.20 15.50 28.02
N LYS A 302 7.71 14.87 26.94
CA LYS A 302 9.12 14.47 26.84
C LYS A 302 9.77 15.19 25.66
N PRO A 303 10.81 16.00 25.89
CA PRO A 303 11.56 16.60 24.80
C PRO A 303 12.26 15.51 23.98
N SER A 304 12.39 15.74 22.68
CA SER A 304 13.21 14.91 21.80
C SER A 304 14.56 15.60 21.61
N PRO A 305 15.69 14.91 21.84
CA PRO A 305 17.00 15.51 21.66
C PRO A 305 17.29 15.86 20.20
N TRP A 306 16.59 15.23 19.26
CA TRP A 306 16.65 15.58 17.84
C TRP A 306 16.02 16.94 17.53
N CYS A 307 15.21 17.51 18.44
CA CYS A 307 14.73 18.88 18.29
C CYS A 307 15.82 19.92 18.60
N TYR A 308 16.79 19.59 19.46
CA TYR A 308 17.90 20.49 19.83
C TYR A 308 18.90 20.72 18.69
N VAL A 309 18.77 19.95 17.60
CA VAL A 309 19.59 20.10 16.40
C VAL A 309 19.29 21.43 15.68
N PHE A 310 18.06 21.92 15.83
CA PHE A 310 17.57 23.07 15.08
C PHE A 310 17.30 24.27 15.98
N THR A 311 17.61 25.45 15.47
CA THR A 311 17.13 26.71 16.05
C THR A 311 15.66 26.95 15.67
N ASP A 312 14.99 27.88 16.38
CA ASP A 312 13.61 28.27 16.05
C ASP A 312 13.48 28.82 14.62
N ASP A 313 14.50 29.54 14.12
CA ASP A 313 14.50 30.07 12.76
C ASP A 313 14.64 28.97 11.71
N GLU A 314 15.45 27.94 11.97
CA GLU A 314 15.55 26.76 11.09
C GLU A 314 14.28 25.93 11.10
N MET A 315 13.64 25.78 12.26
CA MET A 315 12.34 25.12 12.37
C MET A 315 11.25 25.87 11.57
N ARG A 316 11.29 27.22 11.53
CA ARG A 316 10.39 28.02 10.67
C ARG A 316 10.65 27.78 9.19
N VAL A 317 11.90 27.63 8.77
CA VAL A 317 12.27 27.28 7.39
C VAL A 317 11.73 25.89 7.02
N LEU A 318 11.92 24.90 7.88
CA LEU A 318 11.42 23.53 7.69
C LEU A 318 9.88 23.47 7.68
N GLU A 319 9.21 24.27 8.52
CA GLU A 319 7.76 24.41 8.48
C GLU A 319 7.28 25.05 7.18
N TYR A 320 7.96 26.09 6.69
CA TYR A 320 7.59 26.76 5.44
C TYR A 320 7.76 25.87 4.20
N GLU A 321 8.76 24.98 4.21
CA GLU A 321 8.89 23.93 3.19
C GLU A 321 7.62 23.05 3.14
N GLU A 322 7.14 22.60 4.30
CA GLU A 322 5.92 21.79 4.36
C GLU A 322 4.67 22.62 3.97
N ASP A 323 4.63 23.89 4.32
CA ASP A 323 3.56 24.81 3.89
C ASP A 323 3.51 24.95 2.38
N LEU A 324 4.65 25.15 1.71
CA LEU A 324 4.77 25.19 0.26
C LEU A 324 4.31 23.87 -0.36
N PHE A 325 4.74 22.74 0.20
CA PHE A 325 4.30 21.42 -0.27
C PHE A 325 2.78 21.32 -0.25
N TYR A 326 2.13 21.61 0.89
CA TYR A 326 0.67 21.52 0.97
C TYR A 326 -0.03 22.61 0.15
N TYR A 327 0.54 23.81 0.02
CA TYR A 327 -0.02 24.92 -0.76
C TYR A 327 -0.24 24.52 -2.22
N TYR A 328 0.76 23.88 -2.83
CA TYR A 328 0.68 23.45 -4.24
C TYR A 328 0.09 22.04 -4.40
N ASN A 329 0.35 21.11 -3.48
CA ASN A 329 -0.15 19.73 -3.62
C ASN A 329 -1.67 19.63 -3.44
N SER A 330 -2.21 20.26 -2.41
CA SER A 330 -3.63 20.14 -2.02
C SER A 330 -4.28 21.46 -1.57
N GLY A 331 -3.53 22.55 -1.66
CA GLY A 331 -3.93 23.89 -1.28
C GLY A 331 -4.34 24.79 -2.44
N PRO A 332 -4.41 26.12 -2.23
CA PRO A 332 -4.89 27.07 -3.22
C PRO A 332 -3.91 27.35 -4.37
N GLY A 333 -2.67 26.83 -4.30
CA GLY A 333 -1.68 27.00 -5.36
C GLY A 333 -2.06 26.35 -6.70
N GLU A 334 -3.06 25.47 -6.71
CA GLU A 334 -3.50 24.76 -7.90
C GLU A 334 -5.03 24.71 -7.98
N GLN A 335 -5.60 25.11 -9.11
CA GLN A 335 -7.06 25.27 -9.25
C GLN A 335 -7.83 23.95 -9.06
N ILE A 336 -7.28 22.83 -9.51
CA ILE A 336 -7.89 21.49 -9.37
C ILE A 336 -8.18 21.14 -7.92
N ASN A 337 -7.41 21.65 -6.96
CA ASN A 337 -7.57 21.33 -5.55
C ASN A 337 -8.93 21.84 -5.01
N SER A 338 -9.32 23.05 -5.40
CA SER A 338 -10.66 23.59 -5.07
C SER A 338 -11.81 22.77 -5.68
N GLN A 339 -11.60 22.21 -6.87
CA GLN A 339 -12.59 21.38 -7.58
C GLN A 339 -12.76 20.01 -6.94
N LEU A 340 -11.72 19.46 -6.31
CA LEU A 340 -11.82 18.21 -5.57
C LEU A 340 -12.41 18.44 -4.17
N GLY A 341 -12.14 19.58 -3.54
CA GLY A 341 -12.70 19.95 -2.24
C GLY A 341 -14.20 20.22 -2.24
N CYS A 342 -14.79 20.62 -3.38
CA CYS A 342 -16.20 21.02 -3.44
C CYS A 342 -17.20 19.90 -3.11
N TYR A 343 -16.80 18.61 -3.21
CA TYR A 343 -17.72 17.48 -2.98
C TYR A 343 -18.20 17.43 -1.53
N LEU A 344 -17.34 17.79 -0.59
CA LEU A 344 -17.69 17.88 0.83
C LEU A 344 -18.53 19.14 1.14
N ILE A 345 -18.33 20.23 0.38
CA ILE A 345 -19.21 21.41 0.48
C ILE A 345 -20.62 21.06 0.02
N ARG A 346 -20.74 20.34 -1.11
CA ARG A 346 -22.01 19.85 -1.62
C ARG A 346 -22.71 18.95 -0.60
N ASP A 347 -22.00 17.96 -0.05
CA ASP A 347 -22.53 17.08 0.99
C ASP A 347 -23.09 17.85 2.20
N MET A 348 -22.31 18.80 2.74
CA MET A 348 -22.74 19.66 3.85
C MET A 348 -23.98 20.51 3.50
N VAL A 349 -23.99 21.15 2.34
CA VAL A 349 -25.11 22.00 1.88
C VAL A 349 -26.38 21.17 1.66
N ASP A 350 -26.25 19.95 1.14
CA ASP A 350 -27.38 19.04 0.92
C ASP A 350 -28.03 18.63 2.24
N HIS A 351 -27.22 18.29 3.25
CA HIS A 351 -27.70 17.99 4.60
C HIS A 351 -28.47 19.18 5.22
N PHE A 352 -27.90 20.38 5.16
CA PHE A 352 -28.53 21.58 5.73
C PHE A 352 -29.78 22.03 4.97
N THR A 353 -29.80 21.86 3.65
CA THR A 353 -30.97 22.16 2.81
C THR A 353 -32.16 21.27 3.15
N LYS A 354 -31.94 20.00 3.49
CA LYS A 354 -33.02 19.11 3.94
C LYS A 354 -33.54 19.48 5.33
N LEU A 355 -32.65 19.85 6.24
CA LEU A 355 -33.03 20.32 7.59
C LEU A 355 -33.89 21.58 7.57
N GLU A 356 -33.69 22.45 6.58
CA GLU A 356 -34.54 23.62 6.32
C GLU A 356 -35.98 23.23 5.96
N VAL A 357 -36.19 22.14 5.20
CA VAL A 357 -37.50 21.77 4.62
C VAL A 357 -38.32 20.86 5.52
N ASN A 358 -37.78 19.73 5.97
CA ASN A 358 -38.56 18.66 6.63
C ASN A 358 -37.93 18.10 7.91
N GLY A 359 -36.68 18.46 8.22
CA GLY A 359 -36.02 18.13 9.49
C GLY A 359 -35.61 16.65 9.67
N ASP A 360 -35.83 15.79 8.68
CA ASP A 360 -35.50 14.35 8.73
C ASP A 360 -34.04 14.10 8.31
N GLU A 361 -33.10 14.48 9.18
CA GLU A 361 -31.66 14.33 8.97
C GLU A 361 -30.95 13.97 10.29
N PRO A 362 -29.78 13.28 10.25
CA PRO A 362 -29.04 12.93 11.45
C PRO A 362 -28.67 14.14 12.30
N LYS A 363 -28.70 14.01 13.63
CA LYS A 363 -28.25 15.06 14.55
C LYS A 363 -26.74 15.26 14.51
N GLY A 364 -25.97 14.28 14.04
CA GLY A 364 -24.55 14.43 13.80
C GLY A 364 -24.06 13.62 12.60
N VAL A 365 -23.24 14.25 11.76
CA VAL A 365 -22.58 13.67 10.58
C VAL A 365 -21.08 13.86 10.73
N PHE A 366 -20.33 12.77 10.87
CA PHE A 366 -18.91 12.80 11.18
C PHE A 366 -18.10 12.03 10.14
N TYR A 367 -17.14 12.70 9.52
CA TYR A 367 -16.24 12.14 8.51
C TYR A 367 -14.80 12.03 9.02
N PHE A 368 -14.17 10.87 8.88
CA PHE A 368 -12.79 10.62 9.30
C PHE A 368 -11.87 10.40 8.10
N THR A 369 -10.90 11.30 7.90
CA THR A 369 -10.08 11.38 6.69
C THR A 369 -8.60 11.74 6.99
N HIS A 370 -7.87 12.16 5.96
CA HIS A 370 -6.44 12.52 5.98
C HIS A 370 -6.22 14.02 5.80
N SER A 371 -4.98 14.46 5.96
CA SER A 371 -4.60 15.86 5.77
C SER A 371 -4.97 16.39 4.39
N GLN A 372 -4.76 15.59 3.32
CA GLN A 372 -5.03 16.02 1.95
C GLN A 372 -6.51 16.35 1.71
N MET A 373 -7.44 15.51 2.17
CA MET A 373 -8.86 15.82 1.95
C MET A 373 -9.29 17.08 2.71
N MET A 374 -8.74 17.26 3.92
CA MET A 374 -9.06 18.43 4.73
C MET A 374 -8.50 19.71 4.12
N THR A 375 -7.28 19.70 3.57
CA THR A 375 -6.71 20.85 2.84
C THR A 375 -7.47 21.16 1.56
N LEU A 376 -7.87 20.13 0.79
CA LEU A 376 -8.71 20.32 -0.41
C LEU A 376 -10.04 20.99 -0.03
N PHE A 377 -10.69 20.52 1.03
CA PHE A 377 -11.93 21.09 1.54
C PHE A 377 -11.77 22.54 2.01
N LEU A 378 -10.74 22.83 2.82
CA LEU A 378 -10.45 24.20 3.28
C LEU A 378 -10.15 25.15 2.11
N THR A 379 -9.44 24.65 1.09
CA THR A 379 -9.17 25.39 -0.15
C THR A 379 -10.46 25.74 -0.89
N ALA A 380 -11.37 24.77 -1.05
CA ALA A 380 -12.67 24.99 -1.69
C ALA A 380 -13.57 25.95 -0.89
N MET A 381 -13.46 25.95 0.44
CA MET A 381 -14.15 26.89 1.33
C MET A 381 -13.52 28.31 1.31
N GLY A 382 -12.36 28.48 0.68
CA GLY A 382 -11.63 29.76 0.65
C GLY A 382 -10.98 30.12 1.98
N VAL A 383 -10.69 29.13 2.82
CA VAL A 383 -10.06 29.35 4.14
C VAL A 383 -8.57 29.56 4.00
N ALA A 384 -8.02 30.46 4.81
CA ALA A 384 -6.58 30.72 4.92
C ALA A 384 -5.92 31.18 3.60
N GLN A 385 -6.66 31.91 2.76
CA GLN A 385 -6.09 32.52 1.56
C GLN A 385 -5.11 33.63 1.94
N ASN A 386 -3.99 33.68 1.22
CA ASN A 386 -3.00 34.74 1.34
C ASN A 386 -3.24 35.80 0.24
N PRO A 387 -3.00 37.09 0.52
CA PRO A 387 -3.03 38.15 -0.50
C PRO A 387 -2.02 37.93 -1.63
N VAL A 388 -0.88 37.32 -1.30
CA VAL A 388 0.19 36.96 -2.24
C VAL A 388 0.44 35.45 -2.14
N PRO A 389 0.65 34.73 -3.26
CA PRO A 389 0.97 33.30 -3.22
C PRO A 389 2.27 32.99 -2.46
N LEU A 390 2.30 31.83 -1.80
CA LEU A 390 3.55 31.33 -1.21
C LEU A 390 4.46 30.85 -2.35
N THR A 391 5.72 31.29 -2.34
CA THR A 391 6.73 30.92 -3.35
C THR A 391 8.03 30.53 -2.65
N ALA A 392 8.97 30.00 -3.44
CA ALA A 392 10.31 29.69 -2.97
C ALA A 392 11.12 30.92 -2.51
N THR A 393 10.71 32.14 -2.87
CA THR A 393 11.55 33.34 -2.71
C THR A 393 11.03 34.33 -1.68
N ASN A 394 9.81 34.13 -1.17
CA ASN A 394 9.15 35.08 -0.27
C ASN A 394 8.97 34.54 1.15
N PHE A 395 9.76 33.55 1.59
CA PHE A 395 9.74 33.04 2.96
C PHE A 395 9.78 34.16 4.02
N ARG A 396 10.70 35.12 3.85
CA ARG A 396 10.90 36.24 4.78
C ARG A 396 9.74 37.23 4.82
N ASP A 397 8.94 37.29 3.76
CA ASP A 397 7.74 38.14 3.69
C ASP A 397 6.49 37.40 4.23
N MET A 398 6.61 36.10 4.54
CA MET A 398 5.52 35.18 4.86
C MET A 398 5.48 34.78 6.35
N ASP A 399 6.03 35.61 7.23
CA ASP A 399 5.99 35.41 8.68
C ASP A 399 4.57 35.45 9.28
N TYR A 400 3.66 36.20 8.66
CA TYR A 400 2.24 36.32 9.06
C TYR A 400 1.29 35.66 8.04
N ARG A 401 1.77 34.67 7.30
CA ARG A 401 0.97 33.96 6.30
C ARG A 401 -0.27 33.31 6.93
N ASN A 402 -1.40 33.39 6.24
CA ASN A 402 -2.62 32.69 6.64
C ASN A 402 -2.50 31.18 6.39
N TRP A 403 -1.90 30.78 5.26
CA TRP A 403 -1.62 29.39 4.94
C TRP A 403 -0.43 28.85 5.76
N ARG A 404 -0.74 28.37 6.97
CA ARG A 404 0.22 27.71 7.87
C ARG A 404 -0.34 26.36 8.30
N ILE A 405 0.17 25.28 7.71
CA ILE A 405 -0.41 23.94 7.76
C ILE A 405 -0.38 23.35 9.17
N SER A 406 0.58 23.73 9.99
CA SER A 406 0.66 23.34 11.40
C SER A 406 -0.53 23.81 12.24
N GLN A 407 -1.14 24.94 11.86
CA GLN A 407 -2.30 25.50 12.52
C GLN A 407 -3.61 25.11 11.85
N LEU A 408 -3.59 24.86 10.55
CA LEU A 408 -4.77 24.47 9.79
C LEU A 408 -5.06 22.97 9.96
N VAL A 409 -4.05 22.13 9.75
CA VAL A 409 -4.20 20.68 9.62
C VAL A 409 -3.17 19.92 10.49
N PRO A 410 -3.11 20.16 11.82
CA PRO A 410 -2.35 19.32 12.76
C PRO A 410 -2.96 17.90 12.87
N PHE A 411 -2.37 17.02 13.67
CA PHE A 411 -3.05 15.76 14.03
C PHE A 411 -4.42 16.04 14.67
N ALA A 412 -5.39 15.12 14.50
CA ALA A 412 -6.76 15.27 15.02
C ALA A 412 -7.50 16.56 14.63
N ALA A 413 -6.97 17.31 13.67
CA ALA A 413 -7.58 18.53 13.18
C ALA A 413 -9.02 18.28 12.72
N ASN A 414 -9.88 19.25 12.94
CA ASN A 414 -11.30 19.11 12.71
C ASN A 414 -11.91 20.41 12.21
N PHE A 415 -12.83 20.28 11.28
CA PHE A 415 -13.73 21.33 10.87
C PHE A 415 -15.14 20.94 11.34
N ALA A 416 -15.84 21.86 12.00
CA ALA A 416 -17.22 21.67 12.42
C ALA A 416 -18.11 22.76 11.85
N ALA A 417 -19.29 22.36 11.34
CA ALA A 417 -20.37 23.23 10.96
C ALA A 417 -21.61 22.86 11.78
N VAL A 418 -22.13 23.79 12.57
CA VAL A 418 -23.33 23.56 13.40
C VAL A 418 -24.48 24.34 12.78
N PHE A 419 -25.55 23.64 12.42
CA PHE A 419 -26.78 24.25 11.91
C PHE A 419 -27.74 24.53 13.07
N HIS A 420 -28.29 25.74 13.12
CA HIS A 420 -29.15 26.23 14.19
C HIS A 420 -30.49 26.69 13.64
N ARG A 421 -31.56 26.42 14.39
CA ARG A 421 -32.89 27.01 14.20
C ARG A 421 -33.10 28.10 15.24
N CYS A 422 -33.43 29.32 14.81
CA CYS A 422 -33.55 30.49 15.68
C CYS A 422 -34.99 30.97 15.81
N ASN A 423 -35.33 31.55 16.97
CA ASN A 423 -36.63 32.17 17.22
C ASN A 423 -36.70 33.59 16.59
N SER A 424 -36.43 33.69 15.29
CA SER A 424 -36.48 34.94 14.52
C SER A 424 -37.18 34.70 13.19
N SER A 425 -38.13 35.57 12.83
CA SER A 425 -38.83 35.53 11.54
C SER A 425 -37.92 35.86 10.36
N ASP A 426 -36.93 36.73 10.57
CA ASP A 426 -36.12 37.31 9.48
C ASP A 426 -34.83 36.51 9.21
N ALA A 427 -34.42 35.65 10.16
CA ALA A 427 -33.23 34.81 10.07
C ALA A 427 -33.46 33.50 10.84
N ALA A 428 -34.40 32.69 10.35
CA ALA A 428 -34.86 31.47 11.00
C ALA A 428 -33.76 30.38 11.14
N PHE A 429 -32.72 30.43 10.30
CA PHE A 429 -31.64 29.45 10.30
C PHE A 429 -30.26 30.10 10.24
N LYS A 430 -29.33 29.60 11.05
CA LYS A 430 -27.95 30.08 11.12
C LYS A 430 -26.97 28.92 11.12
N VAL A 431 -25.76 29.15 10.64
CA VAL A 431 -24.67 28.17 10.67
C VAL A 431 -23.47 28.77 11.38
N THR A 432 -22.85 28.01 12.28
CA THR A 432 -21.57 28.37 12.88
C THR A 432 -20.46 27.45 12.42
N PHE A 433 -19.32 28.02 12.05
CA PHE A 433 -18.14 27.27 11.61
C PHE A 433 -17.02 27.32 12.63
N TYR A 434 -16.33 26.20 12.78
CA TYR A 434 -15.16 26.08 13.64
C TYR A 434 -14.05 25.31 12.92
N LEU A 435 -12.82 25.76 13.06
CA LEU A 435 -11.62 25.04 12.66
C LEU A 435 -10.75 24.80 13.89
N ASN A 436 -10.44 23.54 14.15
CA ASN A 436 -9.72 23.08 15.33
C ASN A 436 -10.35 23.62 16.62
N GLU A 437 -11.68 23.51 16.69
CA GLU A 437 -12.55 24.01 17.77
C GLU A 437 -12.59 25.54 17.97
N ASN A 438 -11.86 26.32 17.16
CA ASN A 438 -11.90 27.78 17.20
C ASN A 438 -12.92 28.32 16.20
N PRO A 439 -13.72 29.35 16.54
CA PRO A 439 -14.64 29.98 15.60
C PRO A 439 -13.92 30.42 14.32
N LEU A 440 -14.44 30.01 13.18
CA LEU A 440 -13.87 30.32 11.88
C LEU A 440 -14.58 31.50 11.26
N THR A 441 -13.84 32.58 11.02
CA THR A 441 -14.35 33.73 10.28
C THR A 441 -14.37 33.42 8.79
N ILE A 442 -15.56 33.36 8.21
CA ILE A 442 -15.77 33.26 6.77
C ILE A 442 -16.34 34.59 6.30
N GLU A 443 -15.86 35.09 5.17
CA GLU A 443 -16.38 36.30 4.54
C GLU A 443 -17.90 36.18 4.30
N GLY A 444 -18.65 37.16 4.82
CA GLY A 444 -20.11 37.15 4.85
C GLY A 444 -20.72 36.66 6.17
N CYS A 445 -19.89 36.22 7.14
CA CYS A 445 -20.33 35.76 8.45
C CYS A 445 -19.74 36.66 9.56
N LYS A 446 -20.58 37.07 10.53
CA LYS A 446 -20.14 37.90 11.66
C LYS A 446 -19.73 37.00 12.81
N ASN A 447 -18.46 37.06 13.24
CA ASN A 447 -17.88 36.25 14.32
C ASN A 447 -18.11 34.73 14.14
N GLY A 448 -18.01 34.24 12.89
CA GLY A 448 -18.24 32.83 12.55
C GLY A 448 -19.70 32.40 12.55
N VAL A 449 -20.65 33.32 12.76
CA VAL A 449 -22.10 33.09 12.63
C VAL A 449 -22.57 33.57 11.26
N CYS A 450 -23.11 32.65 10.47
CA CYS A 450 -23.59 32.88 9.12
C CYS A 450 -25.11 32.78 9.08
N ASP A 451 -25.77 33.71 8.39
CA ASP A 451 -27.17 33.53 7.99
C ASP A 451 -27.28 32.43 6.92
N TRP A 452 -28.18 31.48 7.08
CA TRP A 452 -28.28 30.33 6.18
C TRP A 452 -28.65 30.74 4.76
N VAL A 453 -29.52 31.73 4.56
CA VAL A 453 -29.96 32.15 3.23
C VAL A 453 -28.78 32.71 2.42
N GLN A 454 -27.97 33.57 3.05
CA GLN A 454 -26.78 34.12 2.43
C GLN A 454 -25.73 33.03 2.18
N LEU A 455 -25.51 32.16 3.17
CA LEU A 455 -24.53 31.09 3.08
C LEU A 455 -24.88 30.07 1.99
N LYS A 456 -26.16 29.68 1.89
CA LYS A 456 -26.69 28.78 0.87
C LYS A 456 -26.50 29.36 -0.54
N LYS A 457 -26.61 30.69 -0.73
CA LYS A 457 -26.28 31.33 -2.00
C LYS A 457 -24.79 31.19 -2.35
N LYS A 458 -23.89 31.45 -1.38
CA LYS A 458 -22.43 31.37 -1.58
C LYS A 458 -21.96 29.93 -1.82
N LEU A 459 -22.27 29.02 -0.90
CA LEU A 459 -21.83 27.63 -0.96
C LEU A 459 -22.65 26.80 -1.95
N GLY A 460 -23.92 27.13 -2.18
CA GLY A 460 -24.76 26.47 -3.18
C GLY A 460 -24.24 26.64 -4.61
N ALA A 461 -23.65 27.79 -4.93
CA ALA A 461 -22.98 27.99 -6.22
C ALA A 461 -21.76 27.07 -6.40
N ILE A 462 -20.99 26.86 -5.33
CA ILE A 462 -19.84 25.94 -5.33
C ILE A 462 -20.35 24.48 -5.44
N ALA A 463 -21.37 24.13 -4.67
CA ALA A 463 -21.99 22.81 -4.66
C ALA A 463 -22.60 22.43 -6.03
N ALA A 464 -23.32 23.36 -6.68
CA ALA A 464 -23.96 23.13 -7.98
C ALA A 464 -22.95 22.91 -9.11
N ASN A 465 -21.78 23.55 -9.03
CA ASN A 465 -20.70 23.40 -10.01
C ASN A 465 -19.81 22.16 -9.76
N CYS A 466 -20.13 21.38 -8.73
CA CYS A 466 -19.37 20.20 -8.32
C CYS A 466 -19.94 18.92 -8.98
N ASN A 467 -19.65 18.70 -10.26
CA ASN A 467 -20.09 17.50 -10.99
C ASN A 467 -19.00 16.94 -11.93
N MET A 468 -18.62 15.66 -11.75
CA MET A 468 -17.57 14.97 -12.53
C MET A 468 -17.95 14.82 -14.01
N GLU A 469 -19.21 14.54 -14.30
CA GLU A 469 -19.66 14.13 -15.64
C GLU A 469 -19.57 15.24 -16.68
N LYS A 470 -19.78 16.50 -16.28
CA LYS A 470 -19.73 17.64 -17.22
C LYS A 470 -18.32 18.01 -17.67
N LYS A 471 -17.27 17.66 -16.92
CA LYS A 471 -15.90 18.12 -17.24
C LYS A 471 -15.04 17.09 -17.98
N LEU A 472 -15.38 15.81 -17.94
CA LEU A 472 -14.69 14.78 -18.74
C LEU A 472 -15.04 14.89 -20.24
N ALA A 473 -16.26 15.34 -20.56
CA ALA A 473 -16.71 15.57 -21.94
C ALA A 473 -16.05 16.82 -22.60
N ILE A 474 -15.78 17.86 -21.81
CA ILE A 474 -15.14 19.09 -22.31
C ILE A 474 -13.64 18.86 -22.55
N PHE A 475 -12.99 18.01 -21.77
CA PHE A 475 -11.58 17.67 -21.95
C PHE A 475 -11.31 16.87 -23.24
N HIS A 476 -12.26 16.03 -23.69
CA HIS A 476 -12.15 15.32 -24.97
C HIS A 476 -12.37 16.25 -26.18
N CYS A 477 -13.21 17.29 -26.06
CA CYS A 477 -13.43 18.27 -27.14
C CYS A 477 -12.29 19.30 -27.27
N ILE A 478 -11.62 19.68 -26.17
CA ILE A 478 -10.56 20.68 -26.20
C ILE A 478 -9.21 20.07 -26.66
N MET A 479 -8.93 18.82 -26.30
CA MET A 479 -7.69 18.14 -26.70
C MET A 479 -7.64 17.80 -28.19
N SER A 480 -8.78 17.57 -28.83
CA SER A 480 -8.86 17.34 -30.27
C SER A 480 -8.74 18.64 -31.08
N ALA A 481 -9.14 19.80 -30.51
CA ALA A 481 -8.94 21.11 -31.13
C ALA A 481 -7.50 21.67 -30.94
N LEU A 482 -6.87 21.42 -29.78
CA LEU A 482 -5.49 21.84 -29.51
C LEU A 482 -4.45 21.02 -30.26
N LEU A 483 -4.70 19.73 -30.53
CA LEU A 483 -3.79 18.88 -31.31
C LEU A 483 -3.70 19.34 -32.77
N VAL A 484 -4.78 19.89 -33.33
CA VAL A 484 -4.80 20.44 -34.70
C VAL A 484 -4.09 21.80 -34.79
N LEU A 485 -4.12 22.61 -33.72
CA LEU A 485 -3.42 23.90 -33.67
C LEU A 485 -1.92 23.77 -33.35
N LEU A 486 -1.52 22.77 -32.55
CA LEU A 486 -0.12 22.50 -32.22
C LEU A 486 0.70 21.95 -33.40
N ILE A 487 0.07 21.25 -34.35
CA ILE A 487 0.74 20.76 -35.57
C ILE A 487 1.10 21.93 -36.51
N ALA A 488 0.37 23.05 -36.45
CA ALA A 488 0.64 24.23 -37.28
C ALA A 488 1.77 25.13 -36.72
N SER A 489 2.02 25.11 -35.41
CA SER A 489 3.01 25.98 -34.76
C SER A 489 4.44 25.41 -34.70
N PHE A 490 4.65 24.13 -35.04
CA PHE A 490 5.97 23.49 -35.02
C PHE A 490 6.83 23.73 -36.28
N LEU A 491 6.36 24.56 -37.22
CA LEU A 491 7.11 24.97 -38.40
C LEU A 491 7.48 26.46 -38.38
N ALA A 492 8.01 26.98 -37.26
CA ALA A 492 8.78 28.22 -37.28
C ALA A 492 9.63 28.41 -36.01
N SER A 493 10.94 28.34 -36.21
CA SER A 493 12.00 29.09 -35.51
C SER A 493 12.97 28.27 -34.65
N PRO A 494 14.28 28.62 -34.69
CA PRO A 494 15.36 27.73 -34.29
C PRO A 494 15.87 27.97 -32.86
N SER A 495 16.34 26.88 -32.27
CA SER A 495 17.49 26.71 -31.37
C SER A 495 17.82 27.80 -30.34
N VAL A 496 17.48 27.52 -29.08
CA VAL A 496 18.35 27.86 -27.92
C VAL A 496 18.42 26.63 -27.01
N HIS A 497 19.54 25.92 -27.05
CA HIS A 497 19.81 24.80 -26.14
C HIS A 497 20.43 25.32 -24.84
N VAL A 498 19.70 25.16 -23.74
CA VAL A 498 20.29 25.07 -22.40
C VAL A 498 20.27 23.59 -22.03
N LEU A 499 21.44 22.96 -21.94
CA LEU A 499 21.58 21.54 -21.59
C LEU A 499 21.32 21.36 -20.09
N ALA A 500 20.05 21.34 -19.71
CA ALA A 500 19.61 20.66 -18.49
C ALA A 500 19.45 19.18 -18.83
N ARG A 501 20.11 18.31 -18.07
CA ARG A 501 19.98 16.86 -18.21
C ARG A 501 18.54 16.47 -17.90
N ASP A 502 17.81 15.97 -18.89
CA ASP A 502 16.43 15.48 -18.72
C ASP A 502 16.50 14.26 -17.78
N VAL A 503 15.85 14.31 -16.61
CA VAL A 503 15.82 13.18 -15.65
C VAL A 503 14.40 12.66 -15.59
N ASP A 504 14.19 11.40 -15.96
CA ASP A 504 12.84 10.83 -16.14
C ASP A 504 12.10 10.67 -14.79
N PHE A 505 12.80 10.20 -13.76
CA PHE A 505 12.24 9.77 -12.46
C PHE A 505 13.38 9.43 -11.48
N CYS A 506 13.13 9.46 -10.17
CA CYS A 506 14.09 9.06 -9.14
C CYS A 506 13.47 8.00 -8.21
N PHE A 507 13.89 6.75 -8.36
CA PHE A 507 13.32 5.62 -7.61
C PHE A 507 13.61 5.71 -6.13
N ALA A 508 14.77 6.24 -5.74
CA ALA A 508 15.10 6.41 -4.35
C ALA A 508 14.17 7.38 -3.60
N ASP A 509 13.38 8.21 -4.30
CA ASP A 509 12.39 9.12 -3.73
C ASP A 509 10.95 8.55 -3.78
N GLU A 510 10.77 7.32 -4.24
CA GLU A 510 9.45 6.69 -4.41
C GLU A 510 8.91 6.11 -3.10
N ASP A 511 7.87 6.76 -2.55
CA ASP A 511 7.19 6.35 -1.32
C ASP A 511 6.32 5.09 -1.47
N ASN A 512 5.99 4.68 -2.70
CA ASN A 512 5.14 3.53 -2.98
C ASN A 512 5.68 2.72 -4.17
N PRO A 513 6.79 1.98 -4.00
CA PRO A 513 7.38 1.19 -5.07
C PRO A 513 6.44 0.08 -5.53
N TYR A 514 6.60 -0.36 -6.76
CA TYR A 514 5.91 -1.56 -7.24
C TYR A 514 6.55 -2.81 -6.60
N LEU A 515 5.74 -3.69 -6.01
CA LEU A 515 6.23 -4.82 -5.19
C LEU A 515 5.86 -6.20 -5.75
N ASN A 516 5.07 -6.28 -6.82
CA ASN A 516 4.65 -7.53 -7.42
C ASN A 516 5.66 -7.95 -8.49
N MET A 517 6.57 -8.87 -8.14
CA MET A 517 7.72 -9.27 -8.96
C MET A 517 7.57 -10.71 -9.47
N ALA A 518 6.39 -11.04 -9.99
CA ALA A 518 6.05 -12.39 -10.47
C ALA A 518 6.39 -13.48 -9.45
N THR A 519 6.93 -14.63 -9.86
CA THR A 519 7.20 -15.75 -8.94
C THR A 519 8.23 -15.45 -7.85
N LYS A 520 9.05 -14.40 -8.03
CA LYS A 520 10.06 -13.95 -7.05
C LYS A 520 9.54 -12.88 -6.09
N THR A 521 8.23 -12.70 -6.01
CA THR A 521 7.61 -11.79 -5.04
C THR A 521 7.85 -12.30 -3.62
N ALA A 522 8.27 -11.40 -2.72
CA ALA A 522 8.46 -11.73 -1.30
C ALA A 522 7.11 -12.09 -0.67
N TYR A 523 7.06 -13.19 0.08
CA TYR A 523 5.81 -13.63 0.72
C TYR A 523 5.22 -12.56 1.64
N HIS A 524 6.09 -11.78 2.29
CA HIS A 524 5.76 -10.62 3.14
C HIS A 524 4.71 -9.68 2.52
N PHE A 525 4.75 -9.45 1.20
CA PHE A 525 3.87 -8.49 0.53
C PHE A 525 2.52 -9.07 0.10
N VAL A 526 2.38 -10.39 0.09
CA VAL A 526 1.23 -11.07 -0.52
C VAL A 526 0.44 -11.94 0.44
N HIS A 527 1.06 -12.37 1.54
CA HIS A 527 0.39 -13.16 2.57
C HIS A 527 -0.80 -12.41 3.20
N GLY A 528 -1.64 -13.16 3.90
CA GLY A 528 -2.90 -12.70 4.46
C GLY A 528 -2.88 -11.66 5.58
N GLY A 529 -1.72 -11.13 5.99
CA GLY A 529 -1.56 -10.34 7.20
C GLY A 529 -1.89 -11.12 8.50
N LYS A 530 -2.19 -10.41 9.60
CA LYS A 530 -2.52 -11.02 10.92
C LYS A 530 -3.93 -11.64 11.00
N THR A 531 -4.66 -11.78 9.89
CA THR A 531 -6.12 -11.62 9.92
C THR A 531 -6.87 -12.38 8.84
N ARG A 532 -6.89 -13.73 8.85
CA ARG A 532 -7.50 -14.37 7.68
C ARG A 532 -8.01 -15.81 7.74
N PHE A 533 -7.93 -16.50 8.86
CA PHE A 533 -8.67 -17.74 9.01
C PHE A 533 -10.02 -17.42 9.67
N GLN A 534 -11.10 -17.87 9.04
CA GLN A 534 -12.45 -17.53 9.51
C GLN A 534 -12.77 -18.36 10.75
N THR A 535 -13.09 -17.70 11.87
CA THR A 535 -13.69 -18.37 13.02
C THR A 535 -15.15 -18.67 12.71
N LEU A 536 -15.47 -19.95 12.53
CA LEU A 536 -16.81 -20.39 12.15
C LEU A 536 -17.61 -20.76 13.41
N PRO A 537 -18.68 -20.03 13.76
CA PRO A 537 -19.53 -20.43 14.88
C PRO A 537 -20.18 -21.78 14.57
N ASN A 538 -20.25 -22.65 15.58
CA ASN A 538 -20.85 -23.98 15.50
C ASN A 538 -20.16 -24.97 14.54
N CYS A 539 -18.92 -24.68 14.12
CA CYS A 539 -18.10 -25.57 13.33
C CYS A 539 -16.71 -25.70 13.98
N ARG A 540 -16.20 -26.93 14.05
CA ARG A 540 -14.84 -27.20 14.53
C ARG A 540 -13.95 -27.67 13.38
N PRO A 541 -12.71 -27.18 13.24
CA PRO A 541 -11.76 -27.71 12.28
C PRO A 541 -11.32 -29.11 12.72
N VAL A 542 -11.28 -30.07 11.79
CA VAL A 542 -10.93 -31.47 12.09
C VAL A 542 -9.76 -32.01 11.29
N GLN A 543 -9.43 -31.39 10.15
CA GLN A 543 -8.25 -31.74 9.36
C GLN A 543 -7.77 -30.53 8.56
N ILE A 544 -6.45 -30.37 8.45
CA ILE A 544 -5.81 -29.39 7.58
C ILE A 544 -4.92 -30.10 6.56
N TRP A 545 -5.06 -29.73 5.30
CA TRP A 545 -4.23 -30.17 4.18
C TRP A 545 -3.56 -28.95 3.55
N MET A 546 -2.27 -29.02 3.24
CA MET A 546 -1.52 -27.91 2.69
C MET A 546 -0.50 -28.37 1.65
N LEU A 547 -0.45 -27.64 0.53
CA LEU A 547 0.68 -27.66 -0.39
C LEU A 547 1.32 -26.27 -0.39
N ALA A 548 2.60 -26.20 -0.06
CA ALA A 548 3.39 -24.97 -0.07
C ALA A 548 4.60 -25.08 -0.99
N THR A 549 5.02 -23.95 -1.56
CA THR A 549 6.27 -23.86 -2.33
C THR A 549 7.43 -23.53 -1.39
N HIS A 550 8.66 -23.62 -1.90
CA HIS A 550 9.82 -23.16 -1.15
C HIS A 550 9.70 -21.68 -0.74
N GLY A 551 10.25 -21.35 0.43
CA GLY A 551 10.41 -19.97 0.87
C GLY A 551 11.41 -19.19 0.03
N THR A 552 11.68 -17.95 0.43
CA THR A 552 12.65 -17.08 -0.26
C THR A 552 14.04 -17.74 -0.29
N ARG A 553 14.55 -18.06 -1.47
CA ARG A 553 15.83 -18.73 -1.70
C ARG A 553 16.73 -17.93 -2.62
N CYS A 554 18.03 -18.25 -2.59
CA CYS A 554 18.99 -17.68 -3.53
C CYS A 554 18.65 -18.11 -4.97
N PRO A 555 19.12 -17.37 -5.98
CA PRO A 555 18.88 -17.72 -7.39
C PRO A 555 19.57 -19.03 -7.77
N SER A 556 19.20 -19.59 -8.91
CA SER A 556 19.95 -20.69 -9.54
C SER A 556 21.35 -20.24 -9.96
N ILE A 557 22.25 -21.20 -10.21
CA ILE A 557 23.63 -20.90 -10.63
C ILE A 557 23.64 -19.99 -11.88
N GLN A 558 22.77 -20.28 -12.85
CA GLN A 558 22.66 -19.50 -14.09
C GLN A 558 22.17 -18.06 -13.84
N GLU A 559 21.17 -17.88 -12.98
CA GLU A 559 20.70 -16.54 -12.59
C GLU A 559 21.79 -15.80 -11.79
N ILE A 560 22.54 -16.48 -10.92
CA ILE A 560 23.66 -15.89 -10.17
C ILE A 560 24.71 -15.35 -11.14
N ASP A 561 25.18 -16.15 -12.10
CA ASP A 561 26.20 -15.74 -13.06
C ASP A 561 25.72 -14.51 -13.86
N LYS A 562 24.45 -14.50 -14.29
CA LYS A 562 23.84 -13.35 -14.97
C LYS A 562 23.79 -12.11 -14.08
N ILE A 563 23.35 -12.22 -12.83
CA ILE A 563 23.29 -11.08 -11.89
C ILE A 563 24.69 -10.57 -11.55
N VAL A 564 25.67 -11.45 -11.32
CA VAL A 564 27.05 -11.07 -11.00
C VAL A 564 27.69 -10.32 -12.18
N SER A 565 27.38 -10.71 -13.42
CA SER A 565 27.85 -10.01 -14.64
C SER A 565 27.38 -8.55 -14.71
N LEU A 566 26.34 -8.18 -13.97
CA LEU A 566 25.90 -6.79 -13.88
C LEU A 566 26.94 -5.88 -13.22
N THR A 567 27.96 -6.42 -12.54
CA THR A 567 29.08 -5.62 -12.02
C THR A 567 29.77 -4.85 -13.13
N GLU A 568 29.96 -5.45 -14.31
CA GLU A 568 30.52 -4.79 -15.48
C GLU A 568 29.53 -3.79 -16.10
N LEU A 569 28.26 -4.18 -16.18
CA LEU A 569 27.20 -3.30 -16.71
C LEU A 569 27.03 -2.05 -15.85
N LYS A 570 27.13 -2.18 -14.54
CA LYS A 570 27.07 -1.10 -13.57
C LYS A 570 28.15 -0.04 -13.85
N GLU A 571 29.39 -0.45 -14.10
CA GLU A 571 30.47 0.49 -14.45
C GLU A 571 30.19 1.19 -15.79
N GLN A 572 29.67 0.47 -16.79
CA GLN A 572 29.26 1.07 -18.07
C GLN A 572 28.14 2.10 -17.88
N ILE A 573 27.15 1.80 -17.04
CA ILE A 573 26.05 2.73 -16.72
C ILE A 573 26.61 4.00 -16.06
N LEU A 574 27.49 3.86 -15.06
CA LEU A 574 28.11 5.01 -14.39
C LEU A 574 28.91 5.86 -15.39
N GLN A 575 29.72 5.22 -16.24
CA GLN A 575 30.50 5.90 -17.28
C GLN A 575 29.60 6.66 -18.28
N ASN A 576 28.53 6.02 -18.77
CA ASN A 576 27.57 6.64 -19.67
C ASN A 576 26.92 7.87 -19.02
N HIS A 577 26.74 7.86 -17.70
CA HIS A 577 26.14 8.99 -17.00
C HIS A 577 27.13 10.10 -16.66
N GLU A 578 28.35 9.75 -16.27
CA GLU A 578 29.32 10.69 -15.70
C GLU A 578 30.18 11.33 -16.78
N GLU A 579 30.64 10.54 -17.75
CA GLU A 579 31.55 11.00 -18.81
C GLU A 579 30.76 11.43 -20.05
N ARG A 580 29.87 10.57 -20.54
CA ARG A 580 29.16 10.79 -21.82
C ARG A 580 27.92 11.67 -21.69
N LYS A 581 27.38 11.81 -20.47
CA LYS A 581 26.13 12.54 -20.17
C LYS A 581 24.90 12.03 -20.97
N GLU A 582 24.90 10.76 -21.35
CA GLU A 582 23.86 10.15 -22.20
C GLU A 582 22.73 9.48 -21.41
N GLY A 583 22.93 9.21 -20.11
CA GLY A 583 21.91 8.58 -19.26
C GLY A 583 20.96 9.55 -18.54
N HIS A 584 19.79 9.06 -18.15
CA HIS A 584 18.67 9.82 -17.59
C HIS A 584 18.30 9.43 -16.13
N MET A 585 19.08 8.57 -15.47
CA MET A 585 18.88 8.25 -14.05
C MET A 585 19.24 9.44 -13.14
N CYS A 586 18.53 9.61 -12.03
CA CYS A 586 18.87 10.64 -11.04
C CYS A 586 20.17 10.30 -10.30
N ASN A 587 20.90 11.33 -9.83
CA ASN A 587 22.17 11.16 -9.11
C ASN A 587 22.05 10.25 -7.87
N ARG A 588 20.90 10.28 -7.19
CA ARG A 588 20.65 9.49 -5.99
C ARG A 588 20.56 7.99 -6.28
N ASP A 589 19.94 7.63 -7.41
CA ASP A 589 19.88 6.24 -7.87
C ASP A 589 21.25 5.78 -8.39
N LEU A 590 21.99 6.67 -9.07
CA LEU A 590 23.37 6.41 -9.50
C LEU A 590 24.31 6.19 -8.31
N ASP A 591 24.18 6.96 -7.23
CA ASP A 591 24.97 6.79 -6.01
C ASP A 591 24.66 5.45 -5.32
N ASN A 592 23.38 5.05 -5.29
CA ASN A 592 22.97 3.75 -4.77
C ASN A 592 23.53 2.62 -5.63
N LEU A 593 23.45 2.75 -6.95
CA LEU A 593 24.00 1.80 -7.91
C LEU A 593 25.53 1.71 -7.79
N ARG A 594 26.23 2.84 -7.60
CA ARG A 594 27.69 2.89 -7.38
C ARG A 594 28.13 2.09 -6.16
N ARG A 595 27.33 2.12 -5.09
CA ARG A 595 27.60 1.37 -3.84
C ARG A 595 27.22 -0.10 -3.93
N TRP A 596 26.38 -0.48 -4.89
CA TRP A 596 25.96 -1.87 -5.05
C TRP A 596 27.15 -2.80 -5.29
N ARG A 597 27.16 -3.91 -4.59
CA ARG A 597 28.09 -5.03 -4.76
C ARG A 597 27.28 -6.32 -4.71
N PRO A 598 27.72 -7.39 -5.40
CA PRO A 598 27.08 -8.69 -5.26
C PRO A 598 27.02 -9.11 -3.79
N ASP A 599 25.80 -9.41 -3.34
CA ASP A 599 25.51 -9.88 -1.98
C ASP A 599 26.14 -11.27 -1.75
N GLU A 600 26.36 -11.66 -0.50
CA GLU A 600 26.75 -13.02 -0.14
C GLU A 600 25.75 -14.08 -0.64
N TYR A 601 24.47 -13.72 -0.87
CA TYR A 601 23.45 -14.60 -1.47
C TYR A 601 23.66 -14.86 -2.97
N LEU A 602 24.56 -14.12 -3.63
CA LEU A 602 24.92 -14.29 -5.05
C LEU A 602 26.19 -15.12 -5.24
N SER A 603 26.43 -16.07 -4.33
CA SER A 603 27.51 -17.05 -4.41
C SER A 603 27.00 -18.34 -5.06
N PRO A 604 27.70 -18.92 -6.07
CA PRO A 604 27.28 -20.18 -6.70
C PRO A 604 27.11 -21.34 -5.71
N GLN A 605 27.86 -21.35 -4.60
CA GLN A 605 27.75 -22.36 -3.54
C GLN A 605 26.42 -22.27 -2.77
N ARG A 606 25.74 -21.13 -2.85
CA ARG A 606 24.45 -20.89 -2.21
C ARG A 606 23.29 -20.98 -3.18
N ALA A 607 23.52 -21.41 -4.43
CA ALA A 607 22.47 -21.51 -5.42
C ALA A 607 21.27 -22.32 -4.88
N GLU A 608 20.08 -21.74 -5.02
CA GLU A 608 18.80 -22.31 -4.57
C GLU A 608 18.70 -22.60 -3.06
N VAL A 609 19.70 -22.20 -2.26
CA VAL A 609 19.68 -22.33 -0.81
C VAL A 609 18.69 -21.34 -0.22
N LEU A 610 17.89 -21.82 0.73
CA LEU A 610 16.92 -21.00 1.47
C LEU A 610 17.64 -19.87 2.22
N THR A 611 17.16 -18.64 2.03
CA THR A 611 17.71 -17.44 2.70
C THR A 611 17.20 -17.34 4.13
N PRO A 612 17.82 -16.51 5.00
CA PRO A 612 17.27 -16.22 6.33
C PRO A 612 15.83 -15.69 6.28
N GLN A 613 15.51 -14.84 5.30
CA GLN A 613 14.15 -14.38 5.07
C GLN A 613 13.21 -15.55 4.72
N GLY A 614 13.66 -16.49 3.88
CA GLY A 614 12.89 -17.69 3.55
C GLY A 614 12.63 -18.62 4.74
N VAL A 615 13.60 -18.75 5.66
CA VAL A 615 13.39 -19.46 6.93
C VAL A 615 12.29 -18.79 7.74
N GLU A 616 12.35 -17.45 7.87
CA GLU A 616 11.36 -16.68 8.60
C GLU A 616 9.97 -16.73 7.94
N ASP A 617 9.90 -16.66 6.61
CA ASP A 617 8.65 -16.80 5.85
C ASP A 617 7.91 -18.09 6.23
N MET A 618 8.64 -19.22 6.26
CA MET A 618 8.07 -20.54 6.59
C MET A 618 7.72 -20.68 8.08
N LYS A 619 8.58 -20.19 8.98
CA LYS A 619 8.30 -20.20 10.42
C LYS A 619 7.08 -19.37 10.77
N LEU A 620 6.96 -18.17 10.18
CA LEU A 620 5.83 -17.29 10.42
C LEU A 620 4.55 -17.83 9.79
N LEU A 621 4.61 -18.46 8.62
CA LEU A 621 3.46 -19.18 8.05
C LEU A 621 2.96 -20.27 9.01
N ALA A 622 3.86 -21.10 9.54
CA ALA A 622 3.52 -22.14 10.51
C ALA A 622 2.89 -21.57 11.79
N ARG A 623 3.51 -20.54 12.38
CA ARG A 623 2.99 -19.86 13.59
C ARG A 623 1.62 -19.23 13.37
N ARG A 624 1.37 -18.68 12.19
CA ARG A 624 0.05 -18.14 11.84
C ARG A 624 -0.99 -19.26 11.75
N LEU A 625 -0.68 -20.37 11.07
CA LEU A 625 -1.57 -21.53 11.04
C LEU A 625 -1.84 -22.06 12.46
N GLN A 626 -0.80 -22.21 13.26
CA GLN A 626 -0.91 -22.65 14.65
C GLN A 626 -1.84 -21.76 15.48
N SER A 627 -1.67 -20.44 15.38
CA SER A 627 -2.49 -19.48 16.12
C SER A 627 -3.96 -19.48 15.68
N ASN A 628 -4.25 -19.89 14.45
CA ASN A 628 -5.60 -19.84 13.89
C ASN A 628 -6.34 -21.19 13.98
N PHE A 629 -5.60 -22.30 14.07
CA PHE A 629 -6.14 -23.65 14.24
C PHE A 629 -5.53 -24.33 15.47
N PRO A 630 -5.67 -23.76 16.68
CA PRO A 630 -5.05 -24.31 17.88
C PRO A 630 -5.52 -25.75 18.17
N GLU A 631 -6.80 -26.06 17.88
CA GLU A 631 -7.37 -27.40 18.02
C GLU A 631 -6.66 -28.47 17.18
N LEU A 632 -6.09 -28.08 16.03
CA LEU A 632 -5.36 -28.97 15.13
C LEU A 632 -3.85 -28.88 15.28
N LEU A 633 -3.31 -27.74 15.70
CA LEU A 633 -1.89 -27.40 15.54
C LEU A 633 -1.18 -26.99 16.83
N GLN A 634 -1.88 -27.00 17.96
CA GLN A 634 -1.29 -26.98 19.31
C GLN A 634 -1.58 -28.28 20.06
N PRO A 635 -1.20 -29.45 19.51
CA PRO A 635 -1.41 -30.72 20.18
C PRO A 635 -0.56 -30.82 21.45
N ASN A 636 -0.96 -31.71 22.37
CA ASN A 636 -0.04 -32.19 23.39
C ASN A 636 1.19 -32.82 22.74
N PHE A 637 2.36 -32.70 23.38
CA PHE A 637 3.63 -33.23 22.86
C PHE A 637 3.55 -34.70 22.43
N HIS A 638 2.85 -35.55 23.20
CA HIS A 638 2.64 -36.97 22.88
C HIS A 638 1.81 -37.23 21.61
N ASN A 639 1.06 -36.24 21.14
CA ASN A 639 0.24 -36.33 19.93
C ASN A 639 0.98 -35.82 18.69
N ILE A 640 2.22 -35.35 18.82
CA ILE A 640 3.08 -34.97 17.69
C ILE A 640 3.77 -36.25 17.18
N THR A 641 3.11 -36.96 16.27
CA THR A 641 3.58 -38.25 15.74
C THR A 641 3.34 -38.31 14.23
N ALA A 642 4.04 -39.23 13.54
CA ALA A 642 3.82 -39.50 12.11
C ALA A 642 2.43 -40.05 11.79
N ALA A 643 1.67 -40.51 12.80
CA ALA A 643 0.27 -40.91 12.63
C ALA A 643 -0.66 -39.69 12.55
N ASN A 644 -0.37 -38.64 13.32
CA ASN A 644 -1.23 -37.46 13.45
C ASN A 644 -0.83 -36.32 12.51
N TYR A 645 0.43 -36.26 12.08
CA TYR A 645 0.93 -35.25 11.15
C TYR A 645 1.78 -35.87 10.06
N LYS A 646 1.56 -35.44 8.82
CA LYS A 646 2.33 -35.89 7.66
C LYS A 646 3.11 -34.73 7.06
N PHE A 647 4.38 -35.01 6.76
CA PHE A 647 5.28 -34.09 6.07
C PHE A 647 5.92 -34.81 4.91
N ARG A 648 5.89 -34.21 3.72
CA ARG A 648 6.59 -34.75 2.54
C ARG A 648 7.11 -33.62 1.67
N THR A 649 8.26 -33.83 1.06
CA THR A 649 8.89 -32.86 0.16
C THR A 649 9.70 -33.53 -0.93
N THR A 650 9.88 -32.85 -2.06
CA THR A 650 10.86 -33.21 -3.09
C THR A 650 12.11 -32.34 -2.98
N GLU A 651 11.97 -31.04 -3.29
CA GLU A 651 13.10 -30.10 -3.44
C GLU A 651 13.08 -28.97 -2.40
N ALA A 652 12.06 -28.91 -1.53
CA ALA A 652 11.85 -27.83 -0.58
C ALA A 652 12.12 -28.24 0.88
N HIS A 653 13.09 -29.15 1.10
CA HIS A 653 13.39 -29.73 2.41
C HIS A 653 13.65 -28.68 3.51
N ASN A 654 14.51 -27.69 3.24
CA ASN A 654 14.80 -26.64 4.23
C ASN A 654 13.58 -25.76 4.54
N SER A 655 12.64 -25.62 3.60
CA SER A 655 11.39 -24.89 3.83
C SER A 655 10.45 -25.71 4.72
N MET A 656 10.35 -27.01 4.46
CA MET A 656 9.59 -27.96 5.28
C MET A 656 10.11 -28.02 6.72
N THR A 657 11.42 -28.14 6.93
CA THR A 657 12.00 -28.20 8.28
C THR A 657 11.85 -26.87 9.01
N SER A 658 12.00 -25.74 8.32
CA SER A 658 11.74 -24.40 8.90
C SER A 658 10.27 -24.24 9.30
N PHE A 659 9.33 -24.72 8.47
CA PHE A 659 7.91 -24.73 8.81
C PHE A 659 7.63 -25.62 10.03
N MET A 660 8.20 -26.83 10.07
CA MET A 660 8.06 -27.76 11.20
C MET A 660 8.61 -27.16 12.49
N GLU A 661 9.76 -26.48 12.43
CA GLU A 661 10.32 -25.75 13.56
C GLU A 661 9.40 -24.62 14.02
N GLY A 662 8.80 -23.88 13.07
CA GLY A 662 7.82 -22.84 13.39
C GLY A 662 6.54 -23.40 14.03
N LEU A 663 6.14 -24.63 13.68
CA LEU A 663 4.93 -25.29 14.16
C LEU A 663 5.12 -25.97 15.52
N PHE A 664 6.19 -26.73 15.70
CA PHE A 664 6.41 -27.59 16.86
C PHE A 664 7.64 -27.24 17.70
N GLY A 665 8.40 -26.21 17.30
CA GLY A 665 9.65 -25.84 17.96
C GLY A 665 10.82 -26.81 17.71
N SER A 666 10.66 -27.76 16.77
CA SER A 666 11.68 -28.74 16.40
C SER A 666 11.63 -29.06 14.91
N THR A 667 12.79 -29.16 14.27
CA THR A 667 12.96 -29.54 12.86
C THR A 667 12.79 -31.04 12.60
N THR A 668 12.75 -31.85 13.67
CA THR A 668 12.65 -33.32 13.63
C THR A 668 11.46 -33.84 14.43
N ALA A 669 10.48 -32.97 14.71
CA ALA A 669 9.30 -33.31 15.49
C ALA A 669 8.51 -34.49 14.92
N VAL A 670 8.50 -34.62 13.58
CA VAL A 670 7.83 -35.68 12.85
C VAL A 670 8.75 -36.17 11.74
N LEU A 671 8.92 -37.49 11.61
CA LEU A 671 9.70 -38.07 10.53
C LEU A 671 8.97 -37.84 9.18
N PRO A 672 9.59 -37.17 8.19
CA PRO A 672 8.97 -36.96 6.89
C PRO A 672 8.83 -38.27 6.10
N GLU A 673 7.80 -38.36 5.25
CA GLU A 673 7.67 -39.42 4.26
C GLU A 673 8.77 -39.28 3.19
N GLU A 674 9.36 -40.41 2.78
CA GLU A 674 10.34 -40.44 1.71
C GLU A 674 9.68 -40.18 0.35
N SER A 675 10.35 -39.36 -0.47
CA SER A 675 9.96 -39.13 -1.86
C SER A 675 10.89 -39.90 -2.79
N SER A 676 10.31 -40.62 -3.76
CA SER A 676 11.09 -41.32 -4.79
C SER A 676 11.71 -40.34 -5.78
N LEU A 677 12.83 -40.72 -6.42
CA LEU A 677 13.44 -39.96 -7.53
C LEU A 677 12.46 -39.70 -8.70
N ASN A 678 11.53 -40.62 -8.95
CA ASN A 678 10.45 -40.50 -9.94
C ASN A 678 9.10 -40.23 -9.25
N ASP A 679 9.06 -39.15 -8.46
CA ASP A 679 7.86 -38.80 -7.70
C ASP A 679 6.68 -38.47 -8.65
N THR A 680 5.70 -39.37 -8.70
CA THR A 680 4.46 -39.25 -9.47
C THR A 680 3.34 -38.52 -8.71
N PHE A 681 3.65 -38.00 -7.52
CA PHE A 681 2.68 -37.39 -6.61
C PHE A 681 2.85 -35.87 -6.51
N LEU A 682 3.90 -35.40 -5.85
CA LEU A 682 4.27 -33.99 -5.71
C LEU A 682 4.79 -33.40 -7.01
N THR A 683 5.54 -34.16 -7.83
CA THR A 683 6.13 -33.64 -9.07
C THR A 683 5.77 -34.47 -10.30
N ALA A 684 4.50 -34.90 -10.37
CA ALA A 684 3.99 -35.77 -11.43
C ALA A 684 4.34 -35.31 -12.85
N TYR A 685 4.34 -34.00 -13.08
CA TYR A 685 4.71 -33.38 -14.36
C TYR A 685 6.13 -33.75 -14.82
N LYS A 686 7.10 -33.93 -13.91
CA LYS A 686 8.48 -34.35 -14.24
C LYS A 686 8.53 -35.76 -14.80
N THR A 687 7.53 -36.60 -14.56
CA THR A 687 7.45 -37.95 -15.13
C THR A 687 6.57 -38.00 -16.39
N CYS A 688 5.95 -36.89 -16.76
CA CYS A 688 4.98 -36.84 -17.83
C CYS A 688 5.66 -36.67 -19.20
N GLY A 689 5.66 -37.72 -20.03
CA GLY A 689 6.24 -37.67 -21.38
C GLY A 689 5.62 -36.61 -22.29
N VAL A 690 4.30 -36.40 -22.23
CA VAL A 690 3.61 -35.35 -23.00
C VAL A 690 4.02 -33.94 -22.56
N TRP A 691 4.26 -33.74 -21.25
CA TRP A 691 4.73 -32.47 -20.74
C TRP A 691 6.21 -32.22 -21.14
N LYS A 692 7.05 -33.28 -21.12
CA LYS A 692 8.48 -33.25 -21.48
C LYS A 692 8.81 -33.25 -22.98
N ASN A 693 8.07 -33.98 -23.82
CA ASN A 693 8.42 -34.20 -25.24
C ASN A 693 8.33 -32.91 -26.07
N GLU A 694 7.59 -31.90 -25.63
CA GLU A 694 7.53 -30.57 -26.26
C GLU A 694 8.66 -29.62 -25.79
N GLU A 695 9.52 -30.01 -24.84
CA GLU A 695 10.77 -29.27 -24.59
C GLU A 695 11.82 -29.54 -25.69
N ASN A 696 11.70 -30.67 -26.42
CA ASN A 696 12.64 -31.05 -27.49
C ASN A 696 12.10 -30.86 -28.92
N GLU A 697 10.78 -30.76 -29.13
CA GLU A 697 10.16 -30.32 -30.38
C GLU A 697 9.61 -28.90 -30.19
N GLY A 698 10.30 -27.90 -30.72
CA GLY A 698 10.07 -26.50 -30.36
C GLY A 698 8.61 -26.00 -30.39
N SER A 699 8.32 -25.12 -29.41
CA SER A 699 7.53 -23.88 -29.58
C SER A 699 6.04 -23.83 -29.21
N PHE A 700 5.66 -24.22 -27.98
CA PHE A 700 4.51 -23.56 -27.32
C PHE A 700 4.89 -22.81 -26.04
N GLU A 701 5.75 -23.36 -25.18
CA GLU A 701 6.19 -22.71 -23.93
C GLU A 701 6.93 -21.38 -24.14
N ASN A 702 7.39 -21.10 -25.35
CA ASN A 702 7.98 -19.80 -25.70
C ASN A 702 7.23 -19.02 -26.78
N MET A 703 6.12 -19.51 -27.35
CA MET A 703 5.54 -18.81 -28.51
C MET A 703 4.85 -17.51 -28.12
N GLU A 704 3.96 -17.52 -27.12
CA GLU A 704 3.29 -16.29 -26.65
C GLU A 704 4.27 -15.36 -25.93
N ARG A 705 5.21 -15.91 -25.14
CA ARG A 705 6.32 -15.15 -24.55
C ARG A 705 7.18 -14.47 -25.64
N SER A 706 7.63 -15.21 -26.66
CA SER A 706 8.44 -14.68 -27.77
C SER A 706 7.67 -13.69 -28.64
N ARG A 707 6.38 -13.92 -28.88
CA ARG A 707 5.50 -12.95 -29.54
C ARG A 707 5.38 -11.67 -28.72
N PHE A 708 5.28 -11.78 -27.39
CA PHE A 708 5.25 -10.61 -26.50
C PHE A 708 6.61 -9.91 -26.43
N ASP A 709 7.72 -10.65 -26.44
CA ASP A 709 9.08 -10.11 -26.62
C ASP A 709 9.18 -9.29 -27.91
N ALA A 710 8.66 -9.81 -29.02
CA ALA A 710 8.62 -9.12 -30.32
C ALA A 710 7.57 -7.98 -30.38
N GLY A 711 6.68 -7.90 -29.40
CA GLY A 711 5.57 -6.95 -29.33
C GLY A 711 6.00 -5.54 -28.89
N PRO A 712 5.13 -4.54 -29.13
CA PRO A 712 5.47 -3.15 -28.87
C PRO A 712 5.72 -2.86 -27.38
N GLU A 713 5.03 -3.54 -26.46
CA GLU A 713 5.20 -3.35 -25.01
C GLU A 713 6.64 -3.64 -24.57
N PHE A 714 7.16 -4.83 -24.90
CA PHE A 714 8.50 -5.23 -24.50
C PHE A 714 9.59 -4.50 -25.30
N GLN A 715 9.40 -4.29 -26.61
CA GLN A 715 10.34 -3.51 -27.41
C GLN A 715 10.46 -2.05 -26.95
N ASN A 716 9.35 -1.45 -26.48
CA ASN A 716 9.39 -0.12 -25.87
C ASN A 716 10.11 -0.14 -24.52
N LEU A 717 9.91 -1.18 -23.69
CA LEU A 717 10.65 -1.37 -22.45
C LEU A 717 12.16 -1.46 -22.72
N LEU A 718 12.60 -2.28 -23.67
CA LEU A 718 14.02 -2.40 -24.06
C LEU A 718 14.60 -1.03 -24.41
N ARG A 719 13.92 -0.28 -25.28
CA ARG A 719 14.36 1.04 -25.73
C ARG A 719 14.42 2.05 -24.57
N ASN A 720 13.38 2.10 -23.74
CA ASN A 720 13.27 3.07 -22.65
C ASN A 720 14.32 2.81 -21.57
N VAL A 721 14.48 1.55 -21.15
CA VAL A 721 15.49 1.18 -20.14
C VAL A 721 16.90 1.41 -20.68
N SER A 722 17.18 1.04 -21.94
CA SER A 722 18.49 1.26 -22.56
C SER A 722 18.87 2.74 -22.59
N ARG A 723 17.93 3.60 -23.03
CA ARG A 723 18.11 5.06 -23.02
C ARG A 723 18.28 5.58 -21.60
N ARG A 724 17.45 5.14 -20.66
CA ARG A 724 17.50 5.59 -19.26
C ARG A 724 18.87 5.33 -18.64
N ILE A 725 19.44 4.16 -18.89
CA ILE A 725 20.74 3.79 -18.33
C ILE A 725 21.94 4.27 -19.20
N GLY A 726 21.68 5.00 -20.28
CA GLY A 726 22.67 5.74 -21.07
C GLY A 726 23.29 4.99 -22.26
N PHE A 727 22.62 4.00 -22.83
CA PHE A 727 23.03 3.36 -24.08
C PHE A 727 22.28 3.95 -25.29
N LEU A 728 23.02 4.17 -26.39
CA LEU A 728 22.47 4.64 -27.67
C LEU A 728 21.85 3.51 -28.53
N TYR A 729 21.94 2.28 -28.04
CA TYR A 729 21.40 1.09 -28.67
C TYR A 729 20.61 0.28 -27.64
N ASN A 730 19.73 -0.60 -28.11
CA ASN A 730 18.97 -1.47 -27.22
C ASN A 730 19.90 -2.52 -26.61
N ILE A 731 19.99 -2.57 -25.28
CA ILE A 731 20.64 -3.68 -24.58
C ILE A 731 19.84 -4.97 -24.77
N SER A 732 20.51 -6.12 -24.61
CA SER A 732 19.87 -7.42 -24.81
C SER A 732 18.81 -7.71 -23.74
N ALA A 733 17.82 -8.52 -24.11
CA ALA A 733 16.80 -9.01 -23.18
C ALA A 733 17.43 -9.76 -22.00
N ASP A 734 18.54 -10.50 -22.20
CA ASP A 734 19.28 -11.14 -21.12
C ASP A 734 19.81 -10.16 -20.06
N ARG A 735 20.27 -8.97 -20.47
CA ARG A 735 20.71 -7.94 -19.52
C ARG A 735 19.53 -7.35 -18.75
N ILE A 736 18.39 -7.19 -19.40
CA ILE A 736 17.14 -6.75 -18.75
C ILE A 736 16.68 -7.77 -17.73
N ASP A 737 16.70 -9.05 -18.08
CA ASP A 737 16.35 -10.16 -17.21
C ASP A 737 17.30 -10.22 -16.01
N ALA A 738 18.60 -10.08 -16.21
CA ALA A 738 19.58 -10.00 -15.13
C ALA A 738 19.30 -8.82 -14.18
N MET A 739 19.03 -7.61 -14.70
CA MET A 739 18.70 -6.44 -13.88
C MET A 739 17.38 -6.63 -13.11
N TYR A 740 16.38 -7.24 -13.75
CA TYR A 740 15.10 -7.56 -13.12
C TYR A 740 15.27 -8.61 -12.01
N ASP A 741 16.07 -9.65 -12.26
CA ASP A 741 16.45 -10.66 -11.28
C ASP A 741 17.17 -10.05 -10.08
N ALA A 742 18.17 -9.20 -10.32
CA ALA A 742 18.89 -8.50 -9.25
C ALA A 742 17.93 -7.66 -8.38
N CYS A 743 16.98 -6.94 -9.01
CA CYS A 743 15.96 -6.17 -8.33
C CYS A 743 15.05 -7.05 -7.46
N ARG A 744 14.43 -8.07 -8.06
CA ARG A 744 13.38 -8.85 -7.40
C ARG A 744 13.92 -9.80 -6.33
N TYR A 745 15.07 -10.43 -6.56
CA TYR A 745 15.70 -11.30 -5.58
C TYR A 745 16.19 -10.51 -4.36
N GLN A 746 16.88 -9.37 -4.57
CA GLN A 746 17.29 -8.51 -3.46
C GLN A 746 16.10 -7.98 -2.66
N LYS A 747 15.01 -7.61 -3.35
CA LYS A 747 13.78 -7.19 -2.67
C LYS A 747 13.10 -8.33 -1.90
N ALA A 748 13.25 -9.57 -2.35
CA ALA A 748 12.66 -10.74 -1.72
C ALA A 748 13.37 -11.11 -0.41
N TRP A 749 14.71 -11.15 -0.39
CA TRP A 749 15.44 -11.49 0.84
C TRP A 749 15.71 -10.29 1.77
N SER A 750 15.55 -9.06 1.28
CA SER A 750 15.64 -7.83 2.07
C SER A 750 14.39 -6.96 1.88
N VAL A 751 13.31 -7.34 2.58
CA VAL A 751 11.97 -6.75 2.39
C VAL A 751 11.89 -5.26 2.76
N THR A 752 12.80 -4.77 3.59
CA THR A 752 12.86 -3.37 4.05
C THR A 752 13.73 -2.48 3.16
N GLU A 753 14.65 -3.04 2.38
CA GLU A 753 15.59 -2.29 1.55
C GLU A 753 15.04 -2.04 0.14
N LEU A 754 15.62 -1.04 -0.53
CA LEU A 754 15.40 -0.76 -1.95
C LEU A 754 16.59 -1.31 -2.72
N SER A 755 16.36 -2.24 -3.64
CA SER A 755 17.42 -2.68 -4.55
C SER A 755 17.75 -1.55 -5.54
N PRO A 756 19.04 -1.17 -5.68
CA PRO A 756 19.46 -0.18 -6.68
C PRO A 756 19.09 -0.58 -8.11
N TRP A 757 19.06 -1.89 -8.40
CA TRP A 757 18.67 -2.40 -9.71
C TRP A 757 17.19 -2.22 -10.02
N CYS A 758 16.32 -1.98 -9.03
CA CYS A 758 14.93 -1.62 -9.31
C CYS A 758 14.80 -0.21 -9.91
N ALA A 759 15.80 0.67 -9.70
CA ALA A 759 15.77 2.04 -10.19
C ALA A 759 15.88 2.16 -11.71
N VAL A 760 16.37 1.11 -12.39
CA VAL A 760 16.47 1.11 -13.86
C VAL A 760 15.10 0.92 -14.52
N PHE A 761 14.05 0.57 -13.77
CA PHE A 761 12.70 0.32 -14.25
C PHE A 761 11.70 1.32 -13.68
N SER A 762 10.72 1.70 -14.50
CA SER A 762 9.49 2.35 -14.07
C SER A 762 8.47 1.31 -13.58
N LYS A 763 7.44 1.77 -12.87
CA LYS A 763 6.34 0.91 -12.41
C LYS A 763 5.63 0.18 -13.55
N GLU A 764 5.49 0.83 -14.71
CA GLU A 764 4.82 0.23 -15.86
C GLU A 764 5.69 -0.85 -16.52
N GLU A 765 7.00 -0.61 -16.60
CA GLU A 765 7.94 -1.61 -17.13
C GLU A 765 8.01 -2.84 -16.22
N LEU A 766 7.92 -2.68 -14.89
CA LEU A 766 7.81 -3.82 -13.97
C LEU A 766 6.49 -4.61 -14.14
N ARG A 767 5.37 -3.96 -14.51
CA ARG A 767 4.12 -4.66 -14.85
C ARG A 767 4.23 -5.44 -16.16
N ILE A 768 4.93 -4.88 -17.15
CA ILE A 768 5.22 -5.57 -18.41
C ILE A 768 6.07 -6.81 -18.15
N LEU A 769 7.11 -6.71 -17.30
CA LEU A 769 7.96 -7.84 -16.91
C LEU A 769 7.20 -8.91 -16.13
N GLU A 770 6.28 -8.51 -15.24
CA GLU A 770 5.39 -9.44 -14.55
C GLU A 770 4.47 -10.17 -15.55
N TYR A 771 3.82 -9.44 -16.47
CA TYR A 771 2.94 -10.07 -17.47
C TYR A 771 3.70 -11.00 -18.42
N ARG A 772 4.93 -10.63 -18.76
CA ARG A 772 5.88 -11.45 -19.52
C ARG A 772 6.06 -12.83 -18.89
N GLU A 773 6.22 -12.89 -17.57
CA GLU A 773 6.38 -14.14 -16.82
C GLU A 773 5.04 -14.83 -16.55
N ASP A 774 3.95 -14.08 -16.40
CA ASP A 774 2.61 -14.67 -16.32
C ASP A 774 2.26 -15.47 -17.57
N LEU A 775 2.64 -14.98 -18.76
CA LEU A 775 2.50 -15.73 -20.00
C LEU A 775 3.29 -17.05 -19.95
N ASP A 776 4.55 -17.01 -19.52
CA ASP A 776 5.38 -18.23 -19.41
C ASP A 776 4.69 -19.29 -18.54
N TYR A 777 4.33 -18.93 -17.30
CA TYR A 777 3.69 -19.87 -16.38
C TYR A 777 2.25 -20.24 -16.76
N TYR A 778 1.51 -19.35 -17.45
CA TYR A 778 0.18 -19.66 -17.93
C TYR A 778 0.19 -20.82 -18.93
N TYR A 779 1.18 -20.85 -19.84
CA TYR A 779 1.33 -21.94 -20.80
C TYR A 779 2.11 -23.12 -20.20
N LYS A 780 3.08 -22.90 -19.32
CA LYS A 780 3.88 -23.96 -18.70
C LYS A 780 3.14 -24.84 -17.70
N ALA A 781 2.31 -24.24 -16.84
CA ALA A 781 1.61 -24.94 -15.74
C ALA A 781 0.17 -24.45 -15.49
N GLY A 782 -0.27 -23.43 -16.24
CA GLY A 782 -1.60 -22.85 -16.16
C GLY A 782 -2.57 -23.35 -17.22
N TYR A 783 -3.65 -22.58 -17.40
CA TYR A 783 -4.74 -22.86 -18.34
C TYR A 783 -4.36 -22.75 -19.82
N GLY A 784 -3.10 -22.40 -20.14
CA GLY A 784 -2.64 -22.28 -21.52
C GLY A 784 -2.53 -23.62 -22.25
N ARG A 785 -2.42 -24.74 -21.52
CA ARG A 785 -2.38 -26.11 -22.08
C ARG A 785 -3.33 -27.03 -21.32
N ASP A 786 -4.11 -27.81 -22.06
CA ASP A 786 -5.06 -28.76 -21.49
C ASP A 786 -4.39 -29.83 -20.61
N ILE A 787 -3.14 -30.21 -20.91
CA ILE A 787 -2.40 -31.20 -20.09
C ILE A 787 -2.24 -30.74 -18.64
N ASN A 788 -2.03 -29.44 -18.40
CA ASN A 788 -1.81 -28.88 -17.07
C ASN A 788 -3.03 -29.05 -16.16
N THR A 789 -4.25 -29.03 -16.74
CA THR A 789 -5.49 -29.30 -16.01
C THR A 789 -5.54 -30.71 -15.40
N ARG A 790 -4.71 -31.64 -15.88
CA ARG A 790 -4.63 -33.02 -15.40
C ARG A 790 -3.47 -33.26 -14.44
N LEU A 791 -2.41 -32.46 -14.51
CA LEU A 791 -1.16 -32.72 -13.79
C LEU A 791 -1.25 -32.49 -12.28
N GLY A 792 -2.19 -31.66 -11.82
CA GLY A 792 -2.50 -31.48 -10.40
C GLY A 792 -3.37 -32.59 -9.80
N CYS A 793 -3.84 -33.53 -10.62
CA CYS A 793 -4.79 -34.55 -10.21
C CYS A 793 -4.31 -35.44 -9.03
N PRO A 794 -3.07 -35.93 -8.96
CA PRO A 794 -2.63 -36.75 -7.82
C PRO A 794 -2.77 -36.03 -6.48
N LEU A 795 -2.45 -34.74 -6.44
CA LEU A 795 -2.59 -33.88 -5.26
C LEU A 795 -4.06 -33.65 -4.90
N LEU A 796 -4.91 -33.40 -5.90
CA LEU A 796 -6.36 -33.26 -5.69
C LEU A 796 -6.98 -34.57 -5.20
N HIS A 797 -6.59 -35.71 -5.78
CA HIS A 797 -7.03 -37.05 -5.37
C HIS A 797 -6.68 -37.31 -3.92
N ASP A 798 -5.44 -37.04 -3.50
CA ASP A 798 -5.00 -37.23 -2.13
C ASP A 798 -5.81 -36.39 -1.14
N MET A 799 -5.95 -35.09 -1.41
CA MET A 799 -6.75 -34.18 -0.58
C MET A 799 -8.21 -34.66 -0.45
N MET A 800 -8.84 -35.03 -1.57
CA MET A 800 -10.23 -35.50 -1.57
C MET A 800 -10.39 -36.85 -0.87
N ARG A 801 -9.42 -37.77 -1.00
CA ARG A 801 -9.38 -39.05 -0.28
C ARG A 801 -9.39 -38.85 1.22
N HIS A 802 -8.52 -37.99 1.74
CA HIS A 802 -8.47 -37.66 3.16
C HIS A 802 -9.81 -37.06 3.63
N PHE A 803 -10.35 -36.09 2.88
CA PHE A 803 -11.64 -35.48 3.21
C PHE A 803 -12.83 -36.45 3.11
N TRP A 804 -12.83 -37.44 2.21
CA TRP A 804 -13.86 -38.48 2.16
C TRP A 804 -13.84 -39.37 3.40
N ASN A 805 -12.67 -39.72 3.92
CA ASN A 805 -12.54 -40.52 5.14
C ASN A 805 -13.04 -39.73 6.35
N VAL A 806 -12.63 -38.46 6.48
CA VAL A 806 -13.12 -37.55 7.52
C VAL A 806 -14.64 -37.33 7.41
N ALA A 807 -15.18 -37.18 6.19
CA ALA A 807 -16.61 -36.98 5.97
C ALA A 807 -17.46 -38.17 6.43
N ARG A 808 -16.96 -39.41 6.24
CA ARG A 808 -17.60 -40.66 6.67
C ARG A 808 -17.42 -40.99 8.16
N ASP A 809 -16.79 -40.10 8.93
CA ASP A 809 -16.39 -40.32 10.33
C ASP A 809 -15.42 -41.52 10.50
N GLU A 810 -14.75 -41.95 9.42
CA GLU A 810 -13.69 -42.96 9.41
C GLU A 810 -12.35 -42.32 9.84
N MET A 811 -12.31 -41.73 11.04
CA MET A 811 -11.16 -40.95 11.52
C MET A 811 -10.00 -41.80 12.06
N SER A 812 -10.18 -43.12 12.13
CA SER A 812 -9.15 -44.03 12.65
C SER A 812 -7.98 -44.13 11.67
N GLY A 813 -6.84 -43.52 12.00
CA GLY A 813 -5.65 -43.49 11.14
C GLY A 813 -5.57 -42.28 10.19
N GLU A 814 -6.49 -41.33 10.30
CA GLU A 814 -6.46 -40.08 9.53
C GLU A 814 -5.64 -38.99 10.25
N PRO A 815 -4.62 -38.39 9.62
CA PRO A 815 -3.83 -37.32 10.23
C PRO A 815 -4.67 -36.06 10.45
N ALA A 816 -4.38 -35.32 11.53
CA ALA A 816 -4.94 -33.99 11.77
C ALA A 816 -4.34 -32.93 10.83
N GLY A 817 -3.05 -33.06 10.48
CA GLY A 817 -2.36 -32.13 9.58
C GLY A 817 -1.51 -32.82 8.52
N ILE A 818 -1.70 -32.42 7.26
CA ILE A 818 -1.00 -32.97 6.09
C ILE A 818 -0.31 -31.80 5.38
N PHE A 819 1.02 -31.82 5.34
CA PHE A 819 1.83 -30.71 4.85
C PHE A 819 2.82 -31.17 3.78
N TYR A 820 2.62 -30.67 2.57
CA TYR A 820 3.45 -30.97 1.42
C TYR A 820 4.23 -29.74 0.96
N PHE A 821 5.50 -29.95 0.60
CA PHE A 821 6.39 -28.88 0.16
C PHE A 821 7.02 -29.24 -1.19
N SER A 822 6.74 -28.45 -2.22
CA SER A 822 7.17 -28.72 -3.59
C SER A 822 7.57 -27.43 -4.31
N ASP A 823 7.58 -27.47 -5.64
CA ASP A 823 7.88 -26.32 -6.50
C ASP A 823 6.61 -25.57 -6.94
N ILE A 824 6.83 -24.42 -7.58
CA ILE A 824 5.75 -23.55 -8.08
C ILE A 824 4.92 -24.19 -9.20
N ILE A 825 5.50 -25.10 -9.99
CA ILE A 825 4.81 -25.76 -11.11
C ILE A 825 3.79 -26.75 -10.54
N SER A 826 4.17 -27.50 -9.50
CA SER A 826 3.25 -28.40 -8.79
C SER A 826 2.07 -27.66 -8.16
N LEU A 827 2.33 -26.52 -7.51
CA LEU A 827 1.25 -25.69 -6.97
C LEU A 827 0.35 -25.17 -8.09
N GLN A 828 0.91 -24.59 -9.15
CA GLN A 828 0.13 -24.06 -10.28
C GLN A 828 -0.70 -25.15 -10.98
N ASN A 829 -0.13 -26.33 -11.22
CA ASN A 829 -0.87 -27.46 -11.79
C ASN A 829 -2.07 -27.86 -10.91
N LEU A 830 -1.91 -27.88 -9.58
CA LEU A 830 -3.03 -28.12 -8.67
C LEU A 830 -4.09 -27.01 -8.75
N LEU A 831 -3.68 -25.74 -8.76
CA LEU A 831 -4.61 -24.62 -8.92
C LEU A 831 -5.39 -24.71 -10.23
N THR A 832 -4.71 -25.05 -11.33
CA THR A 832 -5.28 -25.26 -12.66
C THR A 832 -6.28 -26.43 -12.67
N THR A 833 -5.91 -27.58 -12.11
CA THR A 833 -6.83 -28.73 -11.96
C THR A 833 -8.07 -28.39 -11.15
N MET A 834 -7.97 -27.47 -10.19
CA MET A 834 -9.09 -27.04 -9.35
C MET A 834 -9.91 -25.88 -9.95
N GLY A 835 -9.49 -25.30 -11.08
CA GLY A 835 -10.16 -24.14 -11.67
C GLY A 835 -10.02 -22.87 -10.84
N ILE A 836 -8.90 -22.71 -10.11
CA ILE A 836 -8.62 -21.53 -9.28
C ILE A 836 -7.93 -20.45 -10.12
N ASN A 837 -8.41 -19.21 -10.02
CA ASN A 837 -7.83 -18.05 -10.71
C ASN A 837 -7.80 -18.18 -12.25
N GLU A 838 -8.76 -18.92 -12.82
CA GLU A 838 -8.99 -18.96 -14.27
C GLU A 838 -9.55 -17.62 -14.77
N ASP A 839 -8.96 -17.11 -15.84
CA ASP A 839 -9.42 -15.89 -16.50
C ASP A 839 -10.52 -16.19 -17.51
N GLN A 840 -11.51 -15.31 -17.62
CA GLN A 840 -12.55 -15.40 -18.66
C GLN A 840 -11.96 -15.28 -20.08
N THR A 841 -10.84 -14.57 -20.22
CA THR A 841 -10.13 -14.39 -21.48
C THR A 841 -8.73 -14.97 -21.36
N ARG A 842 -8.33 -15.76 -22.37
CA ARG A 842 -7.00 -16.38 -22.41
C ARG A 842 -5.90 -15.31 -22.41
N LEU A 843 -4.82 -15.54 -21.66
CA LEU A 843 -3.63 -14.68 -21.71
C LEU A 843 -2.88 -14.90 -23.03
N THR A 844 -2.56 -13.82 -23.74
CA THR A 844 -1.85 -13.85 -25.02
C THR A 844 -0.84 -12.71 -25.11
N ALA A 845 0.06 -12.76 -26.08
CA ALA A 845 1.00 -11.70 -26.36
C ALA A 845 0.35 -10.34 -26.68
N TYR A 846 -0.94 -10.31 -27.08
CA TYR A 846 -1.56 -9.13 -27.65
C TYR A 846 -2.55 -8.43 -26.73
N ASN A 847 -2.88 -9.02 -25.57
CA ASN A 847 -3.94 -8.51 -24.70
C ASN A 847 -3.45 -8.02 -23.32
N TYR A 848 -2.16 -7.67 -23.17
CA TYR A 848 -1.59 -7.12 -21.93
C TYR A 848 -2.48 -6.04 -21.27
N LYS A 849 -2.95 -5.07 -22.06
CA LYS A 849 -3.76 -3.94 -21.56
C LYS A 849 -5.14 -4.37 -21.04
N GLU A 850 -5.77 -5.33 -21.70
CA GLU A 850 -7.06 -5.90 -21.28
C GLU A 850 -6.88 -6.76 -20.02
N MET A 851 -5.73 -7.43 -19.91
CA MET A 851 -5.34 -8.30 -18.82
C MET A 851 -4.74 -7.57 -17.60
N ALA A 852 -5.00 -6.26 -17.47
CA ALA A 852 -4.58 -5.46 -16.32
C ALA A 852 -5.18 -5.94 -14.98
N ARG A 853 -6.34 -6.61 -15.01
CA ARG A 853 -7.06 -7.18 -13.85
C ARG A 853 -7.15 -8.71 -13.88
N ARG A 854 -6.25 -9.36 -14.62
CA ARG A 854 -6.19 -10.82 -14.73
C ARG A 854 -6.15 -11.52 -13.37
N GLN A 855 -6.76 -12.69 -13.30
CA GLN A 855 -6.76 -13.57 -12.15
C GLN A 855 -5.49 -14.43 -12.12
N TRP A 856 -5.00 -14.87 -13.28
CA TRP A 856 -3.72 -15.55 -13.43
C TRP A 856 -2.57 -14.56 -13.30
N ARG A 857 -2.12 -14.40 -12.05
CA ARG A 857 -1.06 -13.45 -11.70
C ARG A 857 -0.07 -14.12 -10.76
N THR A 858 1.07 -14.53 -11.29
CA THR A 858 2.10 -15.34 -10.62
C THR A 858 2.59 -14.70 -9.31
N SER A 859 2.63 -13.36 -9.24
CA SER A 859 3.01 -12.63 -8.03
C SER A 859 2.09 -12.91 -6.84
N ILE A 860 0.83 -13.29 -7.09
CA ILE A 860 -0.19 -13.54 -6.06
C ILE A 860 -0.38 -15.04 -5.84
N ILE A 861 -0.41 -15.82 -6.92
CA ILE A 861 -0.78 -17.25 -6.85
C ILE A 861 0.43 -18.17 -6.59
N SER A 862 1.65 -17.71 -6.88
CA SER A 862 2.86 -18.53 -6.87
C SER A 862 4.13 -17.73 -6.53
N SER A 863 4.03 -16.83 -5.55
CA SER A 863 5.17 -16.14 -4.94
C SER A 863 6.09 -17.11 -4.18
N PHE A 864 7.18 -16.61 -3.58
CA PHE A 864 7.86 -17.36 -2.53
C PHE A 864 6.90 -17.73 -1.40
N ALA A 865 7.09 -18.90 -0.81
CA ALA A 865 6.23 -19.50 0.23
C ALA A 865 4.71 -19.50 -0.11
N ALA A 866 4.34 -19.42 -1.39
CA ALA A 866 2.96 -19.53 -1.81
C ALA A 866 2.40 -20.89 -1.36
N ASN A 867 1.12 -20.89 -0.96
CA ASN A 867 0.51 -22.05 -0.35
C ASN A 867 -0.97 -22.12 -0.69
N LEU A 868 -1.44 -23.34 -0.91
CA LEU A 868 -2.84 -23.72 -0.91
C LEU A 868 -3.11 -24.50 0.38
N ILE A 869 -4.04 -24.02 1.20
CA ILE A 869 -4.45 -24.64 2.46
C ILE A 869 -5.93 -25.01 2.35
N ALA A 870 -6.29 -26.24 2.64
CA ALA A 870 -7.67 -26.70 2.74
C ALA A 870 -7.96 -27.13 4.18
N VAL A 871 -9.03 -26.61 4.77
CA VAL A 871 -9.42 -26.94 6.15
C VAL A 871 -10.81 -27.54 6.14
N PHE A 872 -10.92 -28.77 6.66
CA PHE A 872 -12.18 -29.48 6.80
C PHE A 872 -12.79 -29.21 8.16
N TYR A 873 -14.09 -28.92 8.18
CA TYR A 873 -14.86 -28.60 9.38
C TYR A 873 -16.01 -29.58 9.58
N LYS A 874 -16.30 -29.88 10.85
CA LYS A 874 -17.52 -30.56 11.30
C LYS A 874 -18.40 -29.54 12.02
N CYS A 875 -19.60 -29.31 11.51
CA CYS A 875 -20.57 -28.35 12.02
C CYS A 875 -21.73 -29.05 12.75
N HIS A 876 -22.40 -28.34 13.65
CA HIS A 876 -23.55 -28.86 14.41
C HIS A 876 -24.88 -28.84 13.61
N ASP A 877 -24.86 -28.41 12.35
CA ASP A 877 -26.04 -28.43 11.47
C ASP A 877 -26.37 -29.86 11.05
N VAL A 878 -27.64 -30.26 11.23
CA VAL A 878 -28.15 -31.61 10.94
C VAL A 878 -28.26 -31.86 9.43
N LYS A 879 -28.41 -30.80 8.61
CA LYS A 879 -28.53 -30.93 7.15
C LYS A 879 -27.18 -30.81 6.43
N ASP A 880 -26.29 -29.93 6.91
CA ASP A 880 -24.99 -29.64 6.28
C ASP A 880 -23.81 -29.72 7.27
N ARG A 881 -23.56 -30.93 7.79
CA ARG A 881 -22.56 -31.22 8.84
C ARG A 881 -21.11 -31.05 8.40
N ASN A 882 -20.78 -31.27 7.12
CA ASN A 882 -19.41 -31.32 6.61
C ASN A 882 -19.15 -30.12 5.69
N LYS A 883 -18.15 -29.28 6.01
CA LYS A 883 -17.82 -28.09 5.23
C LYS A 883 -16.31 -27.91 5.08
N VAL A 884 -15.87 -27.21 4.04
CA VAL A 884 -14.44 -26.98 3.75
C VAL A 884 -14.20 -25.52 3.36
N ILE A 885 -13.06 -24.96 3.79
CA ILE A 885 -12.55 -23.69 3.26
C ILE A 885 -11.19 -23.94 2.61
N PHE A 886 -11.00 -23.39 1.41
CA PHE A 886 -9.70 -23.32 0.74
C PHE A 886 -9.11 -21.91 0.88
N TYR A 887 -7.80 -21.82 1.11
CA TYR A 887 -7.05 -20.58 1.20
C TYR A 887 -5.86 -20.61 0.24
N LEU A 888 -5.69 -19.56 -0.57
CA LEU A 888 -4.50 -19.34 -1.40
C LEU A 888 -3.73 -18.14 -0.87
N GLY A 889 -2.46 -18.33 -0.49
CA GLY A 889 -1.66 -17.28 0.14
C GLY A 889 -2.31 -16.75 1.43
N GLU A 890 -2.90 -17.65 2.22
CA GLU A 890 -3.71 -17.34 3.41
C GLU A 890 -4.95 -16.45 3.11
N ARG A 891 -5.52 -16.48 1.90
CA ARG A 891 -6.78 -15.77 1.55
C ARG A 891 -7.85 -16.75 1.12
N PRO A 892 -9.11 -16.66 1.63
CA PRO A 892 -10.15 -17.62 1.27
C PRO A 892 -10.48 -17.55 -0.23
N ILE A 893 -10.49 -18.71 -0.88
CA ILE A 893 -10.92 -18.89 -2.27
C ILE A 893 -12.44 -18.87 -2.32
N ARG A 894 -13.00 -18.20 -3.33
CA ARG A 894 -14.45 -18.10 -3.55
C ARG A 894 -14.84 -18.92 -4.76
N TYR A 895 -15.50 -20.05 -4.51
CA TYR A 895 -16.22 -20.77 -5.56
C TYR A 895 -17.68 -20.36 -5.59
N ASP A 896 -18.25 -20.36 -6.80
CA ASP A 896 -19.69 -20.22 -6.98
C ASP A 896 -20.42 -21.34 -6.22
N GLY A 897 -21.40 -20.94 -5.41
CA GLY A 897 -22.11 -21.83 -4.49
C GLY A 897 -21.56 -21.87 -3.06
N CYS A 898 -20.38 -21.32 -2.78
CA CYS A 898 -19.83 -21.24 -1.42
C CYS A 898 -20.10 -19.87 -0.76
N GLN A 899 -20.45 -19.86 0.53
CA GLN A 899 -20.70 -18.61 1.25
C GLN A 899 -19.43 -18.11 1.94
N VAL A 900 -18.91 -16.96 1.50
CA VAL A 900 -17.69 -16.34 2.05
C VAL A 900 -16.47 -17.30 2.00
N GLY A 901 -16.47 -18.27 1.08
CA GLY A 901 -15.41 -19.29 0.95
C GLY A 901 -15.66 -20.58 1.75
N LEU A 902 -16.72 -20.64 2.57
CA LEU A 902 -17.20 -21.87 3.20
C LEU A 902 -18.05 -22.66 2.22
N CYS A 903 -17.58 -23.83 1.84
CA CYS A 903 -18.20 -24.72 0.87
C CYS A 903 -18.81 -25.95 1.56
N ASP A 904 -20.01 -26.33 1.15
CA ASP A 904 -20.59 -27.61 1.55
C ASP A 904 -19.84 -28.76 0.91
N TRP A 905 -19.63 -29.84 1.69
CA TRP A 905 -18.91 -31.00 1.20
C TRP A 905 -19.59 -31.65 -0.03
N GLU A 906 -20.92 -31.63 -0.08
CA GLU A 906 -21.68 -32.14 -1.24
C GLU A 906 -21.37 -31.35 -2.53
N LEU A 907 -21.26 -30.02 -2.44
CA LEU A 907 -20.88 -29.17 -3.57
C LEU A 907 -19.47 -29.53 -4.07
N LEU A 908 -18.53 -29.76 -3.15
CA LEU A 908 -17.15 -30.12 -3.52
C LEU A 908 -17.04 -31.51 -4.12
N LYS A 909 -17.83 -32.48 -3.64
CA LYS A 909 -17.93 -33.79 -4.29
C LYS A 909 -18.47 -33.68 -5.71
N SER A 910 -19.50 -32.86 -5.93
CA SER A 910 -20.02 -32.63 -7.28
C SER A 910 -18.98 -31.96 -8.18
N LYS A 911 -18.15 -31.07 -7.65
CA LYS A 911 -17.17 -30.31 -8.43
C LYS A 911 -15.90 -31.08 -8.74
N PHE A 912 -15.36 -31.81 -7.76
CA PHE A 912 -14.05 -32.45 -7.85
C PHE A 912 -14.08 -33.96 -7.80
N GLY A 913 -15.21 -34.57 -7.43
CA GLY A 913 -15.31 -36.01 -7.20
C GLY A 913 -14.92 -36.84 -8.41
N GLU A 914 -15.42 -36.50 -9.59
CA GLU A 914 -15.09 -37.24 -10.82
C GLU A 914 -13.58 -37.15 -11.16
N VAL A 915 -13.02 -35.94 -11.15
CA VAL A 915 -11.59 -35.69 -11.44
C VAL A 915 -10.70 -36.40 -10.42
N ALA A 916 -11.04 -36.30 -9.14
CA ALA A 916 -10.31 -36.95 -8.07
C ALA A 916 -10.41 -38.48 -8.15
N SER A 917 -11.60 -39.06 -8.39
CA SER A 917 -11.77 -40.53 -8.42
C SER A 917 -11.19 -41.18 -9.67
N ASN A 918 -11.14 -40.48 -10.81
CA ASN A 918 -10.63 -41.00 -12.08
C ASN A 918 -9.22 -40.48 -12.39
N CYS A 919 -8.37 -40.40 -11.37
CA CYS A 919 -7.02 -39.84 -11.50
C CYS A 919 -6.05 -40.78 -12.22
N LYS A 920 -6.20 -40.90 -13.54
CA LYS A 920 -5.30 -41.66 -14.39
C LYS A 920 -4.50 -40.71 -15.27
N LEU A 921 -3.21 -40.65 -15.02
CA LEU A 921 -2.33 -39.84 -15.85
C LEU A 921 -1.88 -40.58 -17.14
N ASP A 922 -2.49 -41.71 -17.51
CA ASP A 922 -2.15 -42.57 -18.68
C ASP A 922 -1.71 -41.81 -19.95
N ILE A 923 -2.28 -40.62 -20.19
CA ILE A 923 -1.87 -39.70 -21.25
C ILE A 923 -0.36 -39.41 -21.29
N CYS A 924 0.34 -39.34 -20.15
CA CYS A 924 1.77 -39.06 -20.17
C CYS A 924 2.69 -40.26 -20.40
N TRP A 925 2.15 -41.47 -20.42
CA TRP A 925 2.90 -42.72 -20.61
C TRP A 925 2.57 -43.40 -21.95
N LYS A 926 1.67 -42.80 -22.75
CA LYS A 926 1.46 -43.21 -24.14
C LYS A 926 2.67 -42.78 -24.97
N THR A 927 3.59 -43.72 -25.20
CA THR A 927 4.62 -43.63 -26.24
C THR A 927 3.97 -43.40 -27.60
N ASN A 928 4.67 -42.67 -28.47
CA ASN A 928 4.34 -42.42 -29.88
C ASN A 928 3.83 -43.70 -30.58
N ALA A 929 2.52 -43.92 -30.56
CA ALA A 929 1.88 -44.61 -31.66
C ALA A 929 1.93 -43.59 -32.79
N ALA A 930 2.72 -43.90 -33.83
CA ALA A 930 2.73 -43.16 -35.07
C ALA A 930 1.31 -42.70 -35.38
N THR A 931 1.14 -41.40 -35.58
CA THR A 931 -0.05 -40.85 -36.21
C THR A 931 -0.28 -41.67 -37.47
N SER A 932 -1.23 -42.60 -37.44
CA SER A 932 -1.92 -43.00 -38.65
C SER A 932 -2.66 -41.73 -39.05
N SER A 933 -2.02 -40.98 -39.93
CA SER A 933 -2.67 -40.02 -40.79
C SER A 933 -3.79 -40.76 -41.49
N PHE A 934 -5.00 -40.73 -40.91
CA PHE A 934 -6.19 -40.81 -41.73
C PHE A 934 -6.22 -39.49 -42.50
N PRO A 935 -5.99 -39.50 -43.82
CA PRO A 935 -6.12 -38.29 -44.60
C PRO A 935 -7.59 -37.92 -44.55
N ASN A 936 -7.89 -36.72 -44.09
CA ASN A 936 -9.15 -36.03 -44.37
C ASN A 936 -9.24 -35.70 -45.87
N SER A 937 -9.23 -36.73 -46.72
CA SER A 937 -9.44 -36.62 -48.17
C SER A 937 -10.84 -37.09 -48.59
N ILE A 938 -11.65 -37.66 -47.69
CA ILE A 938 -13.00 -38.13 -48.04
C ILE A 938 -14.08 -37.04 -47.86
N ALA A 939 -13.88 -36.07 -46.97
CA ALA A 939 -14.85 -34.98 -46.77
C ALA A 939 -14.80 -33.89 -47.86
N ILE A 940 -13.66 -33.70 -48.53
CA ILE A 940 -13.53 -32.72 -49.63
C ILE A 940 -13.96 -33.33 -50.98
N LEU A 941 -13.84 -34.66 -51.15
CA LEU A 941 -14.35 -35.35 -52.35
C LEU A 941 -15.88 -35.47 -52.38
N LEU A 942 -16.55 -35.58 -51.22
CA LEU A 942 -18.01 -35.62 -51.15
C LEU A 942 -18.66 -34.25 -51.42
N VAL A 943 -18.01 -33.15 -51.05
CA VAL A 943 -18.52 -31.80 -51.36
C VAL A 943 -18.28 -31.44 -52.83
N CYS A 944 -17.15 -31.86 -53.42
CA CYS A 944 -16.91 -31.69 -54.86
C CYS A 944 -17.81 -32.57 -55.73
N PHE A 945 -18.20 -33.78 -55.30
CA PHE A 945 -19.14 -34.62 -56.05
C PHE A 945 -20.57 -34.07 -56.03
N ILE A 946 -21.02 -33.47 -54.92
CA ILE A 946 -22.36 -32.87 -54.81
C ILE A 946 -22.46 -31.57 -55.62
N VAL A 947 -21.38 -30.80 -55.74
CA VAL A 947 -21.34 -29.57 -56.57
C VAL A 947 -21.23 -29.89 -58.07
N LEU A 948 -20.49 -30.94 -58.45
CA LEU A 948 -20.40 -31.36 -59.87
C LEU A 948 -21.67 -32.09 -60.36
N VAL A 949 -22.39 -32.82 -59.50
CA VAL A 949 -23.68 -33.43 -59.87
C VAL A 949 -24.82 -32.40 -59.95
N ARG A 950 -24.74 -31.27 -59.22
CA ARG A 950 -25.72 -30.17 -59.34
C ARG A 950 -25.47 -29.19 -60.49
N LEU A 951 -24.30 -29.20 -61.12
CA LEU A 951 -23.99 -28.39 -62.31
C LEU A 951 -24.09 -29.18 -63.63
N GLY A 952 -24.34 -30.50 -63.57
CA GLY A 952 -24.52 -31.37 -64.75
C GLY A 952 -25.97 -31.60 -65.18
N TYR A 953 -26.97 -31.21 -64.40
CA TYR A 953 -28.39 -31.31 -64.77
C TYR A 953 -28.92 -29.98 -65.34
N GLN A 954 -28.37 -29.58 -66.48
CA GLN A 954 -29.02 -28.60 -67.35
C GLN A 954 -28.78 -28.84 -68.85
N GLN A 955 -28.53 -30.08 -69.26
CA GLN A 955 -28.61 -30.50 -70.67
C GLN A 955 -28.79 -32.01 -70.80
N LEU A 956 -30.05 -32.47 -70.66
CA LEU A 956 -30.72 -33.52 -71.42
C LEU A 956 -32.14 -33.74 -70.87
#